data_AF-A0A970TA43-F1
#
_entry.id   AF-A0A970TA43-F1
#
_cell.length_a   1.000
_cell.length_b   1.000
_cell.length_c   1.000
_cell.angle_alpha   90.00
_cell.angle_beta   90.00
_cell.angle_gamma   90.00
#
_symmetry.space_group_name_H-M   'P 1'
#
loop_
_entity.id
_entity.type
_entity.pdbx_description
1 polymer ?
#
loop_
_entity_poly.entity_id
_entity_poly.type
_entity_poly.pdbx_seq_one_letter_code
_entity_poly.pdbx_strand_id
1 'polypeptide(L)'
;MKQVLLYISICIIIVCSGNHASGENIIKISINEALFSDGVLEFFPGQPNNLTIDPIWDLISSSELEFSLLKILPDGSSKEYEETIFRGNIAEISLGLMTSPPEFDFVSGDVYQSGYQLDISIKEKGSSVNLYQISLSQGLSDKASTISATTFSSMQSGRGRLLAGQGRQVLFNPMYGIEAPLGLKLHKNVLKDQDDLRIMYRLTPGSPVRSLHCRLQVRGQSGRLFIDKELELDQSDKWQSEPVNPKKWGSGEYYISLYPEMEGKLWEEGPAIVYHRRDDDNSRIAVSPLAPWTLERDSLREEVVLTNFSAAVSDNLNLKDGWEFLSSDEGIAVSNKSGAIAEPLELNLPLKGHYAVFVQPYSEDGCIIQVTDKGLVRVVSGNRGHSPDKEPVTVSDDMIFVEAADMGQGSIKLFGYSRDTEVSKPKVSGIKKLVLIPVTSGSVELFYQQLSDPPVRLNGINDWADYFHTGNGCVRLKADQFETLFGAQAELGLNLDWAIGRSWVEYNSQLPDASRFPAVPYEEALRSDSGVKRYHPRIIMINEFDPLDEVLAKRGRFLKDVTPWLGMNRHYGTTSYGGMFSSKWFKENQQWWQWQKNADSPRSSAVSYFFPEVRKERADIFFEVAKRDVDGLLIGTCRQVPMLLYHPEMVAAYKRLTGVDPLKIDGGDPGYKDWVSWRADFFTEVLRELKKGLAKKKSSRDKDLIVAVRVPSSGVDWNLAQGLDIGQWLKEGLVDRLQLVPLEERGGEGARSHNVEPYLLLGTRYDVSVFGGVGSTWSTGHGPGIVPALRRAIGLIDAGVDGIEIYESNDHAVSQHLRWVMPLFGNREEAVSFLQNSNIEAVYPISASTAMFGYDNHSRWSTSGWDIYGMKGSKL
;
A
#
# COMPACT_ATOMS: atom_id res chain seq x y z
N MET A 1 -25.54 -16.03 -25.77
CA MET A 1 -26.70 -15.20 -25.36
C MET A 1 -27.44 -15.89 -24.23
N LYS A 2 -27.09 -15.53 -23.00
CA LYS A 2 -27.83 -15.66 -21.72
C LYS A 2 -26.96 -14.87 -20.74
N GLN A 3 -27.30 -13.60 -20.55
CA GLN A 3 -26.54 -12.62 -19.76
C GLN A 3 -26.63 -12.98 -18.27
N VAL A 4 -25.48 -13.18 -17.65
CA VAL A 4 -25.30 -12.92 -16.22
C VAL A 4 -25.23 -11.40 -16.10
N LEU A 5 -26.40 -10.78 -15.92
CA LEU A 5 -26.53 -9.39 -15.48
C LEU A 5 -26.70 -9.44 -13.96
N LEU A 6 -25.59 -9.41 -13.24
CA LEU A 6 -25.61 -9.07 -11.81
C LEU A 6 -25.79 -7.54 -11.72
N TYR A 7 -27.03 -7.08 -11.92
CA TYR A 7 -27.44 -5.80 -11.37
C TYR A 7 -27.64 -6.04 -9.87
N ILE A 8 -26.81 -5.41 -9.05
CA ILE A 8 -27.04 -5.28 -7.61
C ILE A 8 -28.24 -4.32 -7.46
N SER A 9 -29.46 -4.85 -7.60
CA SER A 9 -30.64 -4.23 -7.01
C SER A 9 -30.62 -4.59 -5.54
N ILE A 10 -30.28 -3.59 -4.73
CA ILE A 10 -30.27 -3.63 -3.26
C ILE A 10 -31.70 -3.94 -2.79
N CYS A 11 -31.94 -5.17 -2.37
CA CYS A 11 -33.15 -5.55 -1.66
C CYS A 11 -33.01 -5.14 -0.20
N ILE A 12 -33.86 -4.22 0.24
CA ILE A 12 -34.25 -4.14 1.64
C ILE A 12 -35.05 -5.43 1.92
N ILE A 13 -34.47 -6.40 2.62
CA ILE A 13 -35.26 -7.50 3.19
C ILE A 13 -35.87 -6.98 4.49
N ILE A 14 -36.96 -6.23 4.37
CA ILE A 14 -37.94 -6.15 5.46
C ILE A 14 -38.75 -7.44 5.35
N VAL A 15 -38.43 -8.46 6.16
CA VAL A 15 -39.37 -9.57 6.37
C VAL A 15 -40.45 -9.08 7.33
N CYS A 16 -41.37 -8.26 6.84
CA CYS A 16 -42.66 -8.11 7.51
C CYS A 16 -43.46 -9.38 7.22
N SER A 17 -43.38 -10.39 8.09
CA SER A 17 -44.23 -11.58 8.00
C SER A 17 -45.67 -11.35 8.48
N GLY A 18 -46.13 -10.10 8.55
CA GLY A 18 -47.48 -9.69 8.94
C GLY A 18 -48.19 -8.91 7.83
N ASN A 19 -49.48 -9.20 7.61
CA ASN A 19 -50.37 -8.68 6.55
C ASN A 19 -50.65 -7.16 6.54
N HIS A 20 -49.75 -6.30 7.07
CA HIS A 20 -49.97 -4.85 7.09
C HIS A 20 -49.42 -4.20 5.82
N ALA A 21 -50.31 -4.08 4.82
CA ALA A 21 -50.05 -3.44 3.53
C ALA A 21 -50.03 -1.88 3.57
N SER A 22 -50.00 -1.26 4.75
CA SER A 22 -49.87 0.19 4.91
C SER A 22 -48.64 0.49 5.76
N GLY A 23 -47.67 1.22 5.20
CA GLY A 23 -46.35 1.52 5.78
C GLY A 23 -46.36 2.42 7.02
N GLU A 24 -47.22 2.16 7.99
CA GLU A 24 -47.17 2.77 9.31
C GLU A 24 -46.21 1.96 10.18
N ASN A 25 -45.06 2.56 10.53
CA ASN A 25 -44.13 1.98 11.49
C ASN A 25 -44.84 1.90 12.85
N ILE A 26 -45.22 0.68 13.29
CA ILE A 26 -45.89 0.42 14.58
C ILE A 26 -45.00 0.69 15.79
N ILE A 27 -43.71 0.95 15.59
CA ILE A 27 -42.70 1.21 16.62
C ILE A 27 -41.81 2.36 16.15
N LYS A 28 -41.49 3.28 17.06
CA LYS A 28 -40.41 4.25 16.87
C LYS A 28 -39.15 3.74 17.55
N ILE A 29 -38.03 3.81 16.83
CA ILE A 29 -36.71 3.41 17.32
C ILE A 29 -35.82 4.64 17.30
N SER A 30 -35.04 4.88 18.35
CA SER A 30 -34.02 5.93 18.35
C SER A 30 -32.80 5.56 19.18
N ILE A 31 -31.67 6.19 18.87
CA ILE A 31 -30.49 6.21 19.73
C ILE A 31 -30.19 7.68 20.05
N ASN A 32 -30.11 8.03 21.34
CA ASN A 32 -29.82 9.41 21.78
C ASN A 32 -30.68 10.46 21.06
N GLU A 33 -31.99 10.23 20.98
CA GLU A 33 -32.98 11.06 20.27
C GLU A 33 -32.92 11.03 18.73
N ALA A 34 -31.88 10.43 18.11
CA ALA A 34 -31.83 10.26 16.66
C ALA A 34 -32.80 9.15 16.22
N LEU A 35 -33.89 9.57 15.59
CA LEU A 35 -34.96 8.68 15.11
C LEU A 35 -34.50 7.84 13.92
N PHE A 36 -34.85 6.55 13.93
CA PHE A 36 -34.78 5.69 12.77
C PHE A 36 -35.68 6.23 11.66
N SER A 37 -35.10 6.54 10.50
CA SER A 37 -35.82 7.04 9.31
C SER A 37 -35.14 6.56 8.04
N ASP A 38 -35.93 6.21 7.01
CA ASP A 38 -35.44 5.76 5.71
C ASP A 38 -34.40 4.61 5.76
N GLY A 39 -34.56 3.67 6.70
CA GLY A 39 -33.62 2.55 6.88
C GLY A 39 -32.35 2.90 7.64
N VAL A 40 -32.23 4.12 8.17
CA VAL A 40 -31.01 4.63 8.78
C VAL A 40 -31.23 4.90 10.26
N LEU A 41 -30.26 4.46 11.09
CA LEU A 41 -30.13 4.87 12.49
C LEU A 41 -28.72 5.42 12.73
N GLU A 42 -28.59 6.50 13.49
CA GLU A 42 -27.28 7.09 13.81
C GLU A 42 -26.60 6.32 14.96
N PHE A 43 -25.30 6.05 14.83
CA PHE A 43 -24.45 5.49 15.88
C PHE A 43 -23.53 6.58 16.41
N PHE A 44 -23.26 6.58 17.73
CA PHE A 44 -22.40 7.57 18.39
C PHE A 44 -21.22 6.90 19.14
N PRO A 45 -20.23 6.34 18.41
CA PRO A 45 -19.04 5.76 19.06
C PRO A 45 -18.32 6.78 19.96
N GLY A 46 -18.02 6.37 21.18
CA GLY A 46 -17.36 7.18 22.20
C GLY A 46 -18.31 8.00 23.08
N GLN A 47 -19.64 7.95 22.85
CA GLN A 47 -20.65 8.57 23.74
C GLN A 47 -21.54 7.51 24.39
N PRO A 48 -22.19 7.80 25.52
CA PRO A 48 -23.25 6.94 26.02
C PRO A 48 -24.34 6.81 24.95
N ASN A 49 -24.65 5.60 24.52
CA ASN A 49 -25.70 5.30 23.55
C ASN A 49 -26.87 4.65 24.29
N ASN A 50 -28.05 5.25 24.21
CA ASN A 50 -29.28 4.68 24.77
C ASN A 50 -30.27 4.42 23.63
N LEU A 51 -30.63 3.14 23.44
CA LEU A 51 -31.65 2.72 22.49
C LEU A 51 -33.03 2.87 23.13
N THR A 52 -33.90 3.62 22.48
CA THR A 52 -35.31 3.75 22.89
C THR A 52 -36.21 3.03 21.89
N ILE A 53 -37.11 2.21 22.41
CA ILE A 53 -38.18 1.55 21.66
C ILE A 53 -39.52 2.09 22.20
N ASP A 54 -40.24 2.81 21.35
CA ASP A 54 -41.53 3.42 21.64
C ASP A 54 -42.61 2.78 20.75
N PRO A 55 -43.32 1.74 21.25
CA PRO A 55 -44.42 1.12 20.52
C PRO A 55 -45.60 2.09 20.38
N ILE A 56 -46.15 2.19 19.17
CA ILE A 56 -47.38 2.95 18.93
C ILE A 56 -48.56 2.07 19.36
N TRP A 57 -48.86 2.09 20.66
CA TRP A 57 -49.84 1.20 21.30
C TRP A 57 -51.26 1.25 20.71
N ASP A 58 -51.63 2.35 20.05
CA ASP A 58 -52.90 2.47 19.33
C ASP A 58 -52.99 1.51 18.13
N LEU A 59 -51.85 1.05 17.62
CA LEU A 59 -51.72 0.11 16.51
C LEU A 59 -51.44 -1.33 16.96
N ILE A 60 -51.32 -1.59 18.26
CA ILE A 60 -50.88 -2.88 18.83
C ILE A 60 -51.99 -3.47 19.71
N SER A 61 -52.45 -4.68 19.37
CA SER A 61 -53.52 -5.38 20.09
C SER A 61 -53.11 -5.84 21.49
N SER A 62 -51.87 -6.33 21.64
CA SER A 62 -51.38 -6.82 22.93
C SER A 62 -51.21 -5.71 23.97
N SER A 63 -51.33 -6.08 25.25
CA SER A 63 -50.94 -5.24 26.38
C SER A 63 -49.47 -5.41 26.78
N GLU A 64 -48.80 -6.44 26.25
CA GLU A 64 -47.42 -6.81 26.58
C GLU A 64 -46.67 -7.23 25.31
N LEU A 65 -45.46 -6.69 25.14
CA LEU A 65 -44.55 -7.03 24.06
C LEU A 65 -43.28 -7.66 24.64
N GLU A 66 -42.79 -8.71 24.00
CA GLU A 66 -41.45 -9.24 24.23
C GLU A 66 -40.50 -8.55 23.26
N PHE A 67 -39.56 -7.79 23.80
CA PHE A 67 -38.46 -7.16 23.08
C PHE A 67 -37.20 -8.01 23.26
N SER A 68 -36.47 -8.18 22.15
CA SER A 68 -35.15 -8.79 22.13
C SER A 68 -34.21 -7.96 21.27
N LEU A 69 -32.99 -7.77 21.74
CA LEU A 69 -31.90 -7.14 21.00
C LEU A 69 -30.66 -8.02 21.08
N LEU A 70 -30.10 -8.34 19.92
CA LEU A 70 -28.76 -8.88 19.79
C LEU A 70 -27.83 -7.77 19.29
N LYS A 71 -26.95 -7.29 20.17
CA LYS A 71 -25.88 -6.36 19.82
C LYS A 71 -24.63 -7.14 19.46
N ILE A 72 -24.24 -7.11 18.19
CA ILE A 72 -23.03 -7.73 17.66
C ILE A 72 -21.93 -6.66 17.59
N LEU A 73 -20.75 -6.98 18.09
CA LEU A 73 -19.57 -6.13 18.09
C LEU A 73 -18.80 -6.28 16.78
N PRO A 74 -17.89 -5.34 16.46
CA PRO A 74 -17.05 -5.42 15.27
C PRO A 74 -16.27 -6.73 15.10
N ASP A 75 -15.84 -7.37 16.20
CA ASP A 75 -15.13 -8.66 16.22
C ASP A 75 -16.07 -9.88 16.04
N GLY A 76 -17.38 -9.67 16.16
CA GLY A 76 -18.42 -10.68 15.97
C GLY A 76 -18.91 -11.32 17.24
N SER A 77 -18.32 -10.96 18.39
CA SER A 77 -18.92 -11.26 19.69
C SER A 77 -20.28 -10.55 19.80
N SER A 78 -21.17 -11.07 20.65
CA SER A 78 -22.52 -10.52 20.78
C SER A 78 -23.02 -10.44 22.22
N LYS A 79 -23.93 -9.51 22.48
CA LYS A 79 -24.62 -9.32 23.76
C LYS A 79 -26.13 -9.31 23.51
N GLU A 80 -26.84 -10.13 24.27
CA GLU A 80 -28.29 -10.24 24.19
C GLU A 80 -28.95 -9.41 25.29
N TYR A 81 -30.06 -8.78 24.94
CA TYR A 81 -30.91 -8.01 25.83
C TYR A 81 -32.34 -8.44 25.60
N GLU A 82 -33.06 -8.74 26.67
CA GLU A 82 -34.48 -9.09 26.62
C GLU A 82 -35.25 -8.25 27.64
N GLU A 83 -36.40 -7.73 27.22
CA GLU A 83 -37.26 -6.94 28.09
C GLU A 83 -38.74 -7.16 27.72
N THR A 84 -39.63 -7.05 28.71
CA THR A 84 -41.09 -7.01 28.45
C THR A 84 -41.56 -5.57 28.50
N ILE A 85 -42.11 -5.08 27.40
CA ILE A 85 -42.69 -3.72 27.31
C ILE A 85 -44.18 -3.80 27.60
N PHE A 86 -44.64 -3.10 28.62
CA PHE A 86 -46.06 -3.01 28.97
C PHE A 86 -46.74 -1.85 28.25
N ARG A 87 -48.04 -1.98 27.97
CA ARG A 87 -48.83 -0.95 27.30
C ARG A 87 -48.69 0.42 27.97
N GLY A 88 -48.32 1.42 27.18
CA GLY A 88 -48.06 2.80 27.63
C GLY A 88 -46.62 3.07 28.07
N ASN A 89 -45.77 2.03 28.14
CA ASN A 89 -44.35 2.18 28.47
C ASN A 89 -43.49 2.18 27.20
N ILE A 90 -42.27 2.69 27.36
CA ILE A 90 -41.15 2.60 26.42
C ILE A 90 -40.10 1.65 27.01
N ALA A 91 -39.29 1.02 26.16
CA ALA A 91 -38.07 0.34 26.61
C ALA A 91 -36.86 1.22 26.33
N GLU A 92 -35.94 1.28 27.31
CA GLU A 92 -34.70 2.05 27.23
C GLU A 92 -33.52 1.15 27.59
N ILE A 93 -32.60 0.97 26.65
CA ILE A 93 -31.47 0.05 26.79
C ILE A 93 -30.18 0.80 26.59
N SER A 94 -29.31 0.75 27.61
CA SER A 94 -27.96 1.29 27.48
C SER A 94 -27.11 0.38 26.61
N LEU A 95 -26.73 0.89 25.45
CA LEU A 95 -25.82 0.27 24.50
C LEU A 95 -24.36 0.61 24.79
N GLY A 96 -24.04 1.34 25.87
CA GLY A 96 -22.67 1.66 26.24
C GLY A 96 -22.03 2.73 25.35
N LEU A 97 -20.70 2.67 25.23
CA LEU A 97 -19.89 3.66 24.53
C LEU A 97 -19.54 3.25 23.10
N MET A 98 -19.72 1.98 22.73
CA MET A 98 -19.42 1.47 21.39
C MET A 98 -17.98 1.79 20.94
N THR A 99 -16.99 1.53 21.79
CA THR A 99 -15.58 1.91 21.58
C THR A 99 -14.70 0.86 20.91
N SER A 100 -15.18 -0.38 20.70
CA SER A 100 -14.46 -1.36 19.88
C SER A 100 -14.19 -0.81 18.48
N PRO A 101 -12.96 -0.99 17.95
CA PRO A 101 -12.60 -0.57 16.62
C PRO A 101 -13.33 -1.40 15.56
N PRO A 102 -13.62 -0.84 14.36
CA PRO A 102 -14.07 -1.64 13.23
C PRO A 102 -13.05 -2.70 12.83
N GLU A 103 -13.52 -3.85 12.36
CA GLU A 103 -12.68 -4.88 11.74
C GLU A 103 -12.62 -4.70 10.23
N PHE A 104 -11.48 -5.04 9.62
CA PHE A 104 -11.23 -4.85 8.19
C PHE A 104 -10.86 -6.16 7.50
N ASP A 105 -11.67 -6.54 6.52
CA ASP A 105 -11.51 -7.76 5.71
C ASP A 105 -11.04 -7.41 4.30
N PHE A 106 -10.08 -8.18 3.78
CA PHE A 106 -9.47 -7.95 2.47
C PHE A 106 -9.84 -9.11 1.56
N VAL A 107 -10.74 -8.87 0.60
CA VAL A 107 -11.32 -9.92 -0.23
C VAL A 107 -11.20 -9.54 -1.68
N SER A 108 -10.51 -10.35 -2.49
CA SER A 108 -10.36 -10.14 -3.93
C SER A 108 -9.83 -8.74 -4.31
N GLY A 109 -9.05 -8.10 -3.45
CA GLY A 109 -8.54 -6.74 -3.66
C GLY A 109 -9.45 -5.62 -3.17
N ASP A 110 -10.64 -5.92 -2.67
CA ASP A 110 -11.50 -4.99 -1.92
C ASP A 110 -11.18 -5.00 -0.43
N VAL A 111 -11.56 -3.90 0.22
CA VAL A 111 -11.52 -3.76 1.67
C VAL A 111 -12.96 -3.62 2.17
N TYR A 112 -13.36 -4.45 3.10
CA TYR A 112 -14.65 -4.40 3.77
C TYR A 112 -14.45 -4.02 5.23
N GLN A 113 -15.38 -3.24 5.77
CA GLN A 113 -15.39 -2.87 7.18
C GLN A 113 -16.58 -3.56 7.87
N SER A 114 -16.33 -4.19 9.00
CA SER A 114 -17.34 -4.70 9.92
C SER A 114 -17.42 -3.78 11.15
N GLY A 115 -18.56 -3.15 11.36
CA GLY A 115 -18.84 -2.34 12.55
C GLY A 115 -19.80 -3.04 13.53
N TYR A 116 -20.40 -2.26 14.44
CA TYR A 116 -21.49 -2.76 15.30
C TYR A 116 -22.71 -3.16 14.47
N GLN A 117 -23.44 -4.18 14.92
CA GLN A 117 -24.76 -4.52 14.38
C GLN A 117 -25.78 -4.68 15.52
N LEU A 118 -27.00 -4.21 15.30
CA LEU A 118 -28.13 -4.36 16.22
C LEU A 118 -29.24 -5.14 15.50
N ASP A 119 -29.53 -6.35 15.97
CA ASP A 119 -30.70 -7.11 15.52
C ASP A 119 -31.81 -6.95 16.57
N ILE A 120 -32.85 -6.24 16.20
CA ILE A 120 -34.00 -5.92 17.06
C ILE A 120 -35.18 -6.77 16.62
N SER A 121 -35.80 -7.46 17.57
CA SER A 121 -37.02 -8.25 17.33
C SER A 121 -38.04 -8.00 18.44
N ILE A 122 -39.27 -7.69 18.03
CA ILE A 122 -40.40 -7.42 18.91
C ILE A 122 -41.56 -8.32 18.51
N LYS A 123 -42.16 -8.98 19.50
CA LYS A 123 -43.32 -9.87 19.32
C LYS A 123 -44.32 -9.68 20.44
N GLU A 124 -45.58 -10.02 20.22
CA GLU A 124 -46.56 -10.08 21.31
C GLU A 124 -46.14 -11.15 22.32
N LYS A 125 -46.32 -10.89 23.62
CA LYS A 125 -45.97 -11.86 24.65
C LYS A 125 -46.68 -13.19 24.45
N GLY A 126 -45.93 -14.28 24.46
CA GLY A 126 -46.45 -15.63 24.16
C GLY A 126 -46.74 -15.92 22.68
N SER A 127 -46.53 -14.96 21.78
CA SER A 127 -46.57 -15.19 20.33
C SER A 127 -45.24 -15.77 19.83
N SER A 128 -45.31 -16.62 18.81
CA SER A 128 -44.13 -17.09 18.07
C SER A 128 -43.82 -16.24 16.84
N VAL A 129 -44.65 -15.24 16.54
CA VAL A 129 -44.54 -14.41 15.33
C VAL A 129 -44.03 -13.02 15.71
N ASN A 130 -42.94 -12.60 15.08
CA ASN A 130 -42.41 -11.25 15.25
C ASN A 130 -43.39 -10.23 14.64
N LEU A 131 -43.80 -9.26 15.45
CA LEU A 131 -44.52 -8.07 14.97
C LEU A 131 -43.58 -7.17 14.17
N TYR A 132 -42.32 -7.11 14.57
CA TYR A 132 -41.31 -6.25 13.99
C TYR A 132 -39.93 -6.89 14.13
N GLN A 133 -39.14 -6.85 13.05
CA GLN A 133 -37.76 -7.32 13.06
C GLN A 133 -36.92 -6.44 12.13
N ILE A 134 -35.78 -5.98 12.63
CA ILE A 134 -34.83 -5.17 11.85
C ILE A 134 -33.40 -5.48 12.24
N SER A 135 -32.50 -5.46 11.25
CA SER A 135 -31.06 -5.54 11.44
C SER A 135 -30.41 -4.23 11.00
N LEU A 136 -29.59 -3.66 11.87
CA LEU A 136 -28.99 -2.33 11.72
C LEU A 136 -27.47 -2.44 11.87
N SER A 137 -26.71 -2.26 10.79
CA SER A 137 -25.23 -2.35 10.79
C SER A 137 -24.57 -0.98 10.66
N GLN A 138 -23.62 -0.67 11.54
CA GLN A 138 -22.79 0.54 11.52
C GLN A 138 -22.13 0.71 10.15
N GLY A 139 -22.48 1.78 9.44
CA GLY A 139 -21.92 2.14 8.15
C GLY A 139 -20.83 3.20 8.25
N LEU A 140 -20.53 3.83 7.12
CA LEU A 140 -19.53 4.89 7.00
C LEU A 140 -20.13 6.27 7.33
N SER A 141 -19.26 7.27 7.50
CA SER A 141 -19.63 8.68 7.65
C SER A 141 -20.43 9.17 6.43
N ASP A 142 -21.39 10.08 6.63
CA ASP A 142 -22.08 10.79 5.55
C ASP A 142 -21.25 11.96 4.99
N LYS A 143 -20.23 12.39 5.72
CA LYS A 143 -19.31 13.47 5.37
C LYS A 143 -17.97 12.91 4.96
N ALA A 144 -17.53 13.34 3.78
CA ALA A 144 -16.18 13.09 3.31
C ALA A 144 -15.17 13.80 4.23
N SER A 145 -14.25 13.04 4.82
CA SER A 145 -13.07 13.54 5.50
C SER A 145 -12.04 13.97 4.45
N THR A 146 -11.38 15.10 4.64
CA THR A 146 -10.31 15.51 3.73
C THR A 146 -9.06 14.70 4.04
N ILE A 147 -8.78 13.67 3.24
CA ILE A 147 -7.54 12.88 3.32
C ILE A 147 -6.32 13.69 2.86
N SER A 148 -6.51 14.85 2.23
CA SER A 148 -5.43 15.64 1.62
C SER A 148 -4.37 16.18 2.58
N ALA A 149 -4.47 15.91 3.88
CA ALA A 149 -3.43 16.21 4.82
C ALA A 149 -2.53 14.96 5.00
N THR A 150 -1.40 14.94 4.30
CA THR A 150 -0.24 14.08 4.65
C THR A 150 0.25 14.30 6.09
N THR A 151 -0.32 15.27 6.81
CA THR A 151 -0.38 15.34 8.27
C THR A 151 -1.70 14.75 8.73
N PHE A 152 -1.68 13.63 9.45
CA PHE A 152 -2.84 13.13 10.19
C PHE A 152 -3.36 14.21 11.15
N SER A 153 -4.22 15.09 10.65
CA SER A 153 -5.00 16.01 11.46
C SER A 153 -6.30 15.28 11.77
N SER A 154 -6.48 14.96 13.05
CA SER A 154 -7.74 14.63 13.72
C SER A 154 -8.95 14.46 12.79
N MET A 155 -9.33 13.22 12.50
CA MET A 155 -10.64 12.94 11.92
C MET A 155 -11.70 13.17 13.00
N GLN A 156 -12.71 13.97 12.69
CA GLN A 156 -13.85 14.15 13.58
C GLN A 156 -14.61 12.82 13.66
N SER A 157 -14.77 12.28 14.87
CA SER A 157 -15.80 11.27 15.10
C SER A 157 -17.17 11.95 14.95
N GLY A 158 -18.12 11.28 14.29
CA GLY A 158 -19.46 11.83 14.12
C GLY A 158 -20.39 10.93 13.32
N ARG A 159 -21.64 10.83 13.80
CA ARG A 159 -22.86 10.28 13.18
C ARG A 159 -22.62 9.36 11.97
N GLY A 160 -22.42 8.08 12.25
CA GLY A 160 -22.35 7.07 11.18
C GLY A 160 -23.74 6.80 10.59
N ARG A 161 -23.85 6.78 9.26
CA ARG A 161 -25.08 6.41 8.53
C ARG A 161 -25.02 4.94 8.17
N LEU A 162 -26.02 4.15 8.55
CA LEU A 162 -26.12 2.76 8.08
C LEU A 162 -26.57 2.72 6.62
N LEU A 163 -26.09 1.71 5.90
CA LEU A 163 -26.77 1.21 4.72
C LEU A 163 -27.66 0.04 5.16
N ALA A 164 -28.98 0.23 5.11
CA ALA A 164 -29.93 -0.85 5.41
C ALA A 164 -29.78 -2.01 4.41
N GLY A 165 -29.72 -3.25 4.92
CA GLY A 165 -29.90 -4.45 4.09
C GLY A 165 -28.64 -5.00 3.41
N GLN A 166 -27.45 -4.49 3.73
CA GLN A 166 -26.19 -5.18 3.41
C GLN A 166 -25.75 -5.99 4.65
N GLY A 167 -25.04 -7.12 4.45
CA GLY A 167 -24.54 -7.93 5.56
C GLY A 167 -23.67 -7.12 6.54
N ARG A 168 -23.13 -7.76 7.58
CA ARG A 168 -22.27 -7.10 8.59
C ARG A 168 -21.09 -6.29 8.01
N GLN A 169 -20.67 -6.62 6.78
CA GLN A 169 -19.58 -5.99 6.05
C GLN A 169 -20.07 -4.93 5.06
N VAL A 170 -19.47 -3.74 5.11
CA VAL A 170 -19.68 -2.65 4.15
C VAL A 170 -18.40 -2.45 3.34
N LEU A 171 -18.50 -2.25 2.02
CA LEU A 171 -17.34 -1.90 1.19
C LEU A 171 -16.73 -0.60 1.73
N PHE A 172 -15.49 -0.67 2.19
CA PHE A 172 -14.83 0.43 2.87
C PHE A 172 -14.45 1.53 1.88
N ASN A 173 -14.65 2.77 2.30
CA ASN A 173 -14.20 3.94 1.57
C ASN A 173 -13.50 4.88 2.58
N PRO A 174 -12.19 5.16 2.39
CA PRO A 174 -11.42 5.89 3.38
C PRO A 174 -11.90 7.34 3.56
N MET A 175 -12.52 7.95 2.54
CA MET A 175 -13.10 9.28 2.65
C MET A 175 -14.22 9.33 3.68
N TYR A 176 -14.87 8.20 3.96
CA TYR A 176 -15.98 8.12 4.89
C TYR A 176 -15.65 7.23 6.09
N GLY A 177 -14.40 6.76 6.21
CA GLY A 177 -13.95 5.96 7.35
C GLY A 177 -13.94 6.80 8.63
N ILE A 178 -14.30 6.16 9.74
CA ILE A 178 -14.31 6.77 11.07
C ILE A 178 -13.28 6.06 11.94
N GLU A 179 -12.40 6.82 12.58
CA GLU A 179 -11.45 6.27 13.55
C GLU A 179 -12.13 5.79 14.82
N ALA A 180 -11.59 4.73 15.41
CA ALA A 180 -12.05 4.26 16.71
C ALA A 180 -11.81 5.34 17.79
N PRO A 181 -12.76 5.57 18.71
CA PRO A 181 -12.58 6.54 19.79
C PRO A 181 -11.37 6.21 20.68
N LEU A 182 -11.12 4.93 20.93
CA LEU A 182 -9.97 4.45 21.68
C LEU A 182 -8.94 3.82 20.73
N GLY A 183 -7.70 4.27 20.84
CA GLY A 183 -6.55 3.62 20.19
C GLY A 183 -5.80 2.74 21.17
N LEU A 184 -5.39 1.55 20.73
CA LEU A 184 -4.51 0.63 21.46
C LEU A 184 -3.53 -0.01 20.48
N LYS A 185 -2.23 0.02 20.80
CA LYS A 185 -1.16 -0.66 20.03
C LYS A 185 0.01 -1.02 20.95
N LEU A 186 0.96 -1.80 20.46
CA LEU A 186 2.26 -1.97 21.09
C LEU A 186 3.28 -0.98 20.51
N HIS A 187 4.26 -0.61 21.33
CA HIS A 187 5.42 0.11 20.83
C HIS A 187 6.28 -0.81 19.95
N LYS A 188 6.79 -0.30 18.82
CA LYS A 188 7.53 -1.07 17.80
C LYS A 188 8.78 -1.79 18.31
N ASN A 189 9.35 -1.36 19.44
CA ASN A 189 10.53 -2.01 20.02
C ASN A 189 10.28 -3.48 20.39
N VAL A 190 9.02 -3.84 20.68
CA VAL A 190 8.63 -5.23 20.95
C VAL A 190 8.94 -6.19 19.79
N LEU A 191 9.09 -5.67 18.56
CA LEU A 191 9.46 -6.46 17.39
C LEU A 191 10.95 -6.84 17.37
N LYS A 192 11.79 -6.10 18.11
CA LYS A 192 13.24 -6.33 18.23
C LYS A 192 13.57 -7.04 19.53
N ASP A 193 12.98 -6.56 20.61
CA ASP A 193 13.11 -7.11 21.95
C ASP A 193 11.71 -7.32 22.51
N GLN A 194 11.26 -8.58 22.52
CA GLN A 194 9.95 -8.95 23.02
C GLN A 194 9.73 -8.56 24.49
N ASP A 195 10.81 -8.34 25.26
CA ASP A 195 10.71 -7.90 26.65
C ASP A 195 10.62 -6.37 26.81
N ASP A 196 10.88 -5.56 25.76
CA ASP A 196 10.57 -4.12 25.73
C ASP A 196 9.08 -3.90 25.40
N LEU A 197 8.22 -4.52 26.21
CA LEU A 197 6.78 -4.42 26.08
C LEU A 197 6.31 -3.05 26.62
N ARG A 198 5.85 -2.18 25.71
CA ARG A 198 5.16 -0.95 26.07
C ARG A 198 3.80 -0.92 25.40
N ILE A 199 2.75 -0.81 26.22
CA ILE A 199 1.38 -0.73 25.77
C ILE A 199 1.07 0.73 25.50
N MET A 200 0.70 1.06 24.26
CA MET A 200 0.40 2.40 23.83
C MET A 200 -1.11 2.57 23.72
N TYR A 201 -1.66 3.63 24.29
CA TYR A 201 -3.09 3.93 24.23
C TYR A 201 -3.36 5.43 24.12
N ARG A 202 -4.54 5.79 23.63
CA ARG A 202 -5.03 7.17 23.58
C ARG A 202 -6.54 7.25 23.43
N LEU A 203 -7.12 8.38 23.83
CA LEU A 203 -8.41 8.83 23.34
C LEU A 203 -8.17 9.62 22.04
N THR A 204 -8.72 9.11 20.93
CA THR A 204 -8.45 9.64 19.58
C THR A 204 -8.92 11.10 19.48
N PRO A 205 -8.10 12.00 18.94
CA PRO A 205 -8.48 13.39 18.66
C PRO A 205 -9.77 13.46 17.86
N GLY A 206 -10.70 14.32 18.27
CA GLY A 206 -11.99 14.44 17.60
C GLY A 206 -13.02 13.40 18.03
N SER A 207 -12.70 12.52 19.00
CA SER A 207 -13.70 11.75 19.77
C SER A 207 -14.81 12.67 20.33
N PRO A 208 -16.04 12.21 20.59
CA PRO A 208 -17.09 13.12 21.03
C PRO A 208 -16.97 13.48 22.52
N VAL A 209 -16.22 12.69 23.30
CA VAL A 209 -15.96 12.94 24.73
C VAL A 209 -14.55 13.50 24.92
N ARG A 210 -14.37 14.46 25.83
CA ARG A 210 -13.08 15.12 26.07
C ARG A 210 -12.10 14.26 26.87
N SER A 211 -12.63 13.55 27.86
CA SER A 211 -11.92 12.57 28.66
C SER A 211 -12.76 11.29 28.76
N LEU A 212 -12.10 10.17 29.04
CA LEU A 212 -12.75 8.90 29.25
C LEU A 212 -12.00 8.07 30.30
N HIS A 213 -12.72 7.60 31.32
CA HIS A 213 -12.19 6.64 32.28
C HIS A 213 -12.12 5.26 31.62
N CYS A 214 -10.99 4.58 31.73
CA CYS A 214 -10.73 3.28 31.11
C CYS A 214 -10.01 2.34 32.07
N ARG A 215 -10.11 1.05 31.81
CA ARG A 215 -9.41 -0.02 32.51
C ARG A 215 -8.58 -0.82 31.52
N LEU A 216 -7.27 -0.75 31.64
CA LEU A 216 -6.33 -1.55 30.88
C LEU A 216 -6.15 -2.91 31.55
N GLN A 217 -6.43 -3.97 30.82
CA GLN A 217 -6.27 -5.35 31.29
C GLN A 217 -5.31 -6.12 30.40
N VAL A 218 -4.48 -6.95 31.03
CA VAL A 218 -3.67 -7.96 30.32
C VAL A 218 -3.96 -9.33 30.89
N ARG A 219 -4.42 -10.25 30.04
CA ARG A 219 -4.79 -11.62 30.41
C ARG A 219 -3.96 -12.61 29.61
N GLY A 220 -3.38 -13.61 30.28
CA GLY A 220 -2.75 -14.73 29.57
C GLY A 220 -3.80 -15.69 29.01
N GLN A 221 -3.37 -16.62 28.15
CA GLN A 221 -4.25 -17.62 27.52
C GLN A 221 -5.13 -18.42 28.49
N SER A 222 -4.71 -18.63 29.74
CA SER A 222 -5.53 -19.29 30.77
C SER A 222 -6.61 -18.41 31.41
N GLY A 223 -6.76 -17.17 30.95
CA GLY A 223 -7.65 -16.15 31.54
C GLY A 223 -7.07 -15.46 32.77
N ARG A 224 -5.88 -15.88 33.25
CA ARG A 224 -5.19 -15.24 34.38
C ARG A 224 -4.91 -13.77 34.09
N LEU A 225 -5.36 -12.91 34.98
CA LEU A 225 -5.12 -11.47 34.93
C LEU A 225 -3.71 -11.14 35.43
N PHE A 226 -2.93 -10.44 34.61
CA PHE A 226 -1.55 -10.00 34.91
C PHE A 226 -1.48 -8.51 35.23
N ILE A 227 -2.27 -7.71 34.52
CA ILE A 227 -2.38 -6.26 34.70
C ILE A 227 -3.85 -5.91 34.74
N ASP A 228 -4.19 -5.00 35.65
CA ASP A 228 -5.50 -4.39 35.78
C ASP A 228 -5.30 -2.97 36.30
N LYS A 229 -5.43 -1.99 35.41
CA LYS A 229 -5.03 -0.60 35.69
C LYS A 229 -6.11 0.38 35.24
N GLU A 230 -6.55 1.23 36.15
CA GLU A 230 -7.43 2.37 35.87
C GLU A 230 -6.62 3.50 35.20
N LEU A 231 -7.22 4.12 34.18
CA LEU A 231 -6.62 5.15 33.34
C LEU A 231 -7.65 6.25 33.09
N GLU A 232 -7.23 7.51 33.18
CA GLU A 232 -8.00 8.65 32.69
C GLU A 232 -7.38 9.12 31.37
N LEU A 233 -8.14 9.05 30.28
CA LEU A 233 -7.64 9.37 28.94
C LEU A 233 -8.25 10.66 28.43
N ASP A 234 -7.42 11.69 28.21
CA ASP A 234 -7.81 12.89 27.48
C ASP A 234 -7.54 12.75 25.98
N GLN A 235 -8.33 13.46 25.15
CA GLN A 235 -8.05 13.56 23.72
C GLN A 235 -6.65 14.08 23.46
N SER A 236 -5.87 13.34 22.68
CA SER A 236 -4.49 13.73 22.38
C SER A 236 -4.01 13.11 21.06
N ASP A 237 -3.31 13.91 20.25
CA ASP A 237 -2.60 13.39 19.07
C ASP A 237 -1.46 12.44 19.50
N LYS A 238 -0.96 12.61 20.73
CA LYS A 238 0.13 11.81 21.29
C LYS A 238 -0.39 10.54 21.95
N TRP A 239 0.30 9.45 21.71
CA TRP A 239 0.11 8.19 22.43
C TRP A 239 0.67 8.30 23.84
N GLN A 240 -0.09 7.80 24.83
CA GLN A 240 0.43 7.49 26.15
C GLN A 240 1.06 6.10 26.12
N SER A 241 1.96 5.82 27.06
CA SER A 241 2.73 4.57 27.10
C SER A 241 2.76 3.99 28.51
N GLU A 242 2.44 2.72 28.65
CA GLU A 242 2.60 1.93 29.88
C GLU A 242 3.70 0.87 29.67
N PRO A 243 4.89 1.04 30.28
CA PRO A 243 5.91 0.01 30.23
C PRO A 243 5.51 -1.18 31.09
N VAL A 244 5.67 -2.38 30.55
CA VAL A 244 5.37 -3.65 31.21
C VAL A 244 6.61 -4.52 31.19
N ASN A 245 6.86 -5.26 32.27
CA ASN A 245 7.96 -6.22 32.34
C ASN A 245 7.41 -7.65 32.17
N PRO A 246 7.49 -8.24 30.96
CA PRO A 246 6.96 -9.57 30.69
C PRO A 246 7.97 -10.69 31.01
N LYS A 247 9.18 -10.41 31.53
CA LYS A 247 10.24 -11.43 31.72
C LYS A 247 9.85 -12.64 32.58
N LYS A 248 8.87 -12.46 33.47
CA LYS A 248 8.36 -13.55 34.34
C LYS A 248 7.16 -14.28 33.74
N TRP A 249 6.71 -13.85 32.58
CA TRP A 249 5.59 -14.45 31.85
C TRP A 249 6.13 -15.65 31.06
N GLY A 250 5.32 -16.69 30.88
CA GLY A 250 5.70 -17.83 30.03
C GLY A 250 5.68 -17.45 28.56
N SER A 251 6.15 -18.33 27.68
CA SER A 251 5.79 -18.23 26.27
C SER A 251 4.29 -18.45 26.09
N GLY A 252 3.69 -17.75 25.13
CA GLY A 252 2.27 -17.81 24.83
C GLY A 252 1.66 -16.47 24.43
N GLU A 253 0.34 -16.47 24.35
CA GLU A 253 -0.47 -15.31 23.99
C GLU A 253 -0.98 -14.57 25.23
N TYR A 254 -0.90 -13.23 25.16
CA TYR A 254 -1.39 -12.31 26.17
C TYR A 254 -2.34 -11.31 25.51
N TYR A 255 -3.63 -11.40 25.86
CA TYR A 255 -4.67 -10.51 25.37
C TYR A 255 -4.64 -9.20 26.17
N ILE A 256 -4.42 -8.10 25.47
CA ILE A 256 -4.38 -6.75 26.02
C ILE A 256 -5.64 -6.04 25.57
N SER A 257 -6.44 -5.56 26.52
CA SER A 257 -7.73 -4.92 26.23
C SER A 257 -7.84 -3.61 26.99
N LEU A 258 -8.43 -2.61 26.34
CA LEU A 258 -8.71 -1.30 26.94
C LEU A 258 -10.23 -1.08 26.98
N TYR A 259 -10.81 -1.29 28.14
CA TYR A 259 -12.26 -1.19 28.36
C TYR A 259 -12.62 0.17 28.91
N PRO A 260 -13.61 0.90 28.37
CA PRO A 260 -14.05 2.12 29.00
C PRO A 260 -14.94 1.80 30.21
N GLU A 261 -14.96 2.72 31.16
CA GLU A 261 -15.76 2.65 32.36
C GLU A 261 -16.66 3.89 32.47
N MET A 262 -17.94 3.66 32.77
CA MET A 262 -18.94 4.71 32.83
C MET A 262 -19.92 4.38 33.96
N GLU A 263 -20.17 5.35 34.84
CA GLU A 263 -21.06 5.20 35.99
C GLU A 263 -20.69 4.01 36.90
N GLY A 264 -19.38 3.73 37.03
CA GLY A 264 -18.86 2.59 37.81
C GLY A 264 -19.08 1.22 37.16
N LYS A 265 -19.58 1.19 35.91
CA LYS A 265 -19.75 -0.03 35.11
C LYS A 265 -18.64 -0.12 34.07
N LEU A 266 -17.92 -1.23 34.11
CA LEU A 266 -16.96 -1.59 33.07
C LEU A 266 -17.71 -2.08 31.83
N TRP A 267 -17.44 -1.47 30.69
CA TRP A 267 -17.99 -1.91 29.42
C TRP A 267 -16.93 -2.73 28.68
N GLU A 268 -17.17 -4.04 28.59
CA GLU A 268 -16.32 -4.96 27.83
C GLU A 268 -16.52 -4.76 26.31
N GLU A 269 -16.23 -3.57 25.82
CA GLU A 269 -16.24 -3.17 24.43
C GLU A 269 -15.13 -2.14 24.24
N GLY A 270 -14.04 -2.53 23.59
CA GLY A 270 -12.87 -1.68 23.45
C GLY A 270 -11.85 -2.37 22.56
N PRO A 271 -10.80 -1.66 22.14
CA PRO A 271 -9.78 -2.26 21.34
C PRO A 271 -9.07 -3.36 22.14
N ALA A 272 -8.75 -4.45 21.45
CA ALA A 272 -7.98 -5.56 21.97
C ALA A 272 -6.87 -5.92 20.98
N ILE A 273 -5.70 -6.28 21.51
CA ILE A 273 -4.55 -6.75 20.74
C ILE A 273 -3.92 -7.95 21.44
N VAL A 274 -3.16 -8.75 20.69
CA VAL A 274 -2.45 -9.92 21.23
C VAL A 274 -0.95 -9.64 21.28
N TYR A 275 -0.36 -9.77 22.45
CA TYR A 275 1.09 -9.84 22.62
C TYR A 275 1.53 -11.29 22.63
N HIS A 276 2.39 -11.65 21.67
CA HIS A 276 3.03 -12.94 21.55
C HIS A 276 4.39 -12.88 22.25
N ARG A 277 4.53 -13.64 23.34
CA ARG A 277 5.82 -13.89 23.98
C ARG A 277 6.31 -15.26 23.57
N ARG A 278 7.54 -15.34 23.09
CA ARG A 278 8.20 -16.57 22.63
C ARG A 278 9.32 -16.92 23.60
N ASP A 279 9.73 -18.18 23.61
CA ASP A 279 10.95 -18.56 24.31
C ASP A 279 12.16 -17.96 23.58
N ASP A 280 13.18 -17.55 24.33
CA ASP A 280 14.40 -17.00 23.75
C ASP A 280 15.15 -18.11 23.03
N ASP A 281 15.09 -18.08 21.69
CA ASP A 281 15.81 -19.02 20.84
C ASP A 281 17.13 -18.43 20.37
N ASN A 282 18.16 -18.54 21.21
CA ASN A 282 19.52 -18.10 20.88
C ASN A 282 20.16 -18.89 19.72
N SER A 283 19.55 -20.01 19.28
CA SER A 283 20.00 -20.76 18.11
C SER A 283 19.54 -20.13 16.80
N ARG A 284 18.62 -19.17 16.84
CA ARG A 284 18.11 -18.47 15.66
C ARG A 284 18.48 -17.00 15.67
N ILE A 285 18.73 -16.46 14.49
CA ILE A 285 19.10 -15.07 14.26
C ILE A 285 18.06 -14.45 13.36
N ALA A 286 17.26 -13.51 13.88
CA ALA A 286 16.29 -12.77 13.09
C ALA A 286 16.99 -11.85 12.08
N VAL A 287 16.55 -11.92 10.83
CA VAL A 287 17.06 -11.06 9.74
C VAL A 287 16.40 -9.68 9.78
N SER A 288 15.12 -9.61 10.17
CA SER A 288 14.37 -8.37 10.29
C SER A 288 13.33 -8.47 11.40
N PRO A 289 13.06 -7.40 12.15
CA PRO A 289 11.91 -7.35 13.06
C PRO A 289 10.57 -7.29 12.31
N LEU A 290 10.58 -7.08 10.99
CA LEU A 290 9.39 -6.89 10.17
C LEU A 290 9.04 -8.10 9.30
N ALA A 291 9.79 -9.21 9.42
CA ALA A 291 9.58 -10.41 8.61
C ALA A 291 9.96 -11.66 9.41
N PRO A 292 9.42 -12.85 9.07
CA PRO A 292 9.61 -14.07 9.87
C PRO A 292 10.97 -14.75 9.67
N TRP A 293 11.82 -14.23 8.78
CA TRP A 293 13.02 -14.95 8.36
C TRP A 293 14.10 -14.99 9.42
N THR A 294 14.63 -16.19 9.64
CA THR A 294 15.72 -16.46 10.58
C THR A 294 16.82 -17.30 9.95
N LEU A 295 18.04 -17.14 10.46
CA LEU A 295 19.17 -18.02 10.18
C LEU A 295 19.50 -18.85 11.42
N GLU A 296 20.10 -20.03 11.23
CA GLU A 296 20.55 -20.89 12.33
C GLU A 296 21.98 -20.50 12.71
N ARG A 297 22.17 -20.14 13.98
CA ARG A 297 23.47 -19.81 14.56
C ARG A 297 24.35 -21.06 14.61
N ASP A 298 25.57 -20.95 14.11
CA ASP A 298 26.57 -21.98 14.29
C ASP A 298 27.31 -21.75 15.62
N SER A 299 26.91 -22.50 16.64
CA SER A 299 27.45 -22.37 18.01
C SER A 299 28.91 -22.84 18.16
N LEU A 300 29.52 -23.44 17.13
CA LEU A 300 30.91 -23.90 17.17
C LEU A 300 31.91 -22.78 16.85
N ARG A 301 31.43 -21.64 16.33
CA ARG A 301 32.26 -20.49 15.97
C ARG A 301 31.85 -19.30 16.84
N GLU A 302 32.83 -18.43 17.11
CA GLU A 302 32.59 -17.22 17.88
C GLU A 302 32.01 -16.10 17.01
N GLU A 303 31.12 -15.31 17.62
CA GLU A 303 30.63 -14.05 17.06
C GLU A 303 31.75 -13.01 17.05
N VAL A 304 31.83 -12.24 15.96
CA VAL A 304 32.84 -11.18 15.81
C VAL A 304 32.14 -9.83 15.88
N VAL A 305 32.52 -9.05 16.88
CA VAL A 305 31.99 -7.69 17.09
C VAL A 305 33.12 -6.70 16.91
N LEU A 306 32.97 -5.80 15.94
CA LEU A 306 33.92 -4.74 15.63
C LEU A 306 33.33 -3.38 15.98
N THR A 307 33.84 -2.79 17.07
CA THR A 307 33.56 -1.41 17.49
C THR A 307 34.80 -0.52 17.47
N ASN A 308 35.99 -1.09 17.24
CA ASN A 308 37.24 -0.35 17.09
C ASN A 308 37.84 -0.63 15.71
N PHE A 309 37.44 0.17 14.72
CA PHE A 309 37.87 0.01 13.34
C PHE A 309 39.34 0.35 13.14
N SER A 310 39.97 1.15 14.02
CA SER A 310 41.41 1.42 13.90
C SER A 310 42.25 0.17 14.13
N ALA A 311 41.85 -0.69 15.06
CA ALA A 311 42.54 -1.95 15.32
C ALA A 311 42.30 -2.98 14.20
N ALA A 312 41.10 -2.97 13.60
CA ALA A 312 40.76 -3.91 12.53
C ALA A 312 41.46 -3.60 11.19
N VAL A 313 41.90 -2.36 10.98
CA VAL A 313 42.58 -1.89 9.75
C VAL A 313 44.11 -1.83 9.90
N SER A 314 44.62 -1.85 11.14
CA SER A 314 46.01 -1.47 11.47
C SER A 314 47.12 -2.44 11.08
N ASP A 315 46.81 -3.66 10.62
CA ASP A 315 47.88 -4.63 10.35
C ASP A 315 48.72 -4.29 9.11
N ASN A 316 48.34 -3.32 8.24
CA ASN A 316 49.23 -2.82 7.16
C ASN A 316 48.83 -1.52 6.40
N LEU A 317 47.82 -0.73 6.80
CA LEU A 317 47.37 0.41 5.98
C LEU A 317 47.13 1.69 6.79
N ASN A 318 47.88 2.75 6.45
CA ASN A 318 47.37 4.12 6.64
C ASN A 318 45.98 4.18 6.00
N LEU A 319 44.99 4.76 6.69
CA LEU A 319 43.68 5.01 6.10
C LEU A 319 43.88 5.68 4.73
N LYS A 320 43.25 5.10 3.69
CA LYS A 320 43.29 5.67 2.35
C LYS A 320 42.75 7.10 2.39
N ASP A 321 43.24 7.95 1.48
CA ASP A 321 42.77 9.33 1.35
C ASP A 321 41.24 9.37 1.27
N GLY A 322 40.63 10.19 2.13
CA GLY A 322 39.18 10.36 2.22
C GLY A 322 38.47 9.54 3.30
N TRP A 323 39.15 8.66 4.04
CA TRP A 323 38.60 8.02 5.23
C TRP A 323 39.16 8.64 6.52
N GLU A 324 38.41 8.55 7.61
CA GLU A 324 38.79 8.99 8.95
C GLU A 324 38.22 8.08 10.05
N PHE A 325 38.92 8.05 11.18
CA PHE A 325 38.43 7.42 12.39
C PHE A 325 37.77 8.48 13.27
N LEU A 326 36.59 8.14 13.80
CA LEU A 326 35.81 9.03 14.67
C LEU A 326 35.50 8.31 15.97
N SER A 327 35.58 9.03 17.09
CA SER A 327 35.09 8.48 18.36
C SER A 327 33.58 8.27 18.31
N SER A 328 33.13 7.18 18.91
CA SER A 328 31.73 6.86 19.15
C SER A 328 31.54 6.43 20.60
N ASP A 329 30.30 6.30 21.02
CA ASP A 329 29.90 5.76 22.32
C ASP A 329 30.35 4.31 22.54
N GLU A 330 30.49 3.52 21.47
CA GLU A 330 30.90 2.10 21.55
C GLU A 330 32.39 1.84 21.21
N GLY A 331 33.14 2.86 20.76
CA GLY A 331 34.54 2.71 20.37
C GLY A 331 35.00 3.70 19.31
N ILE A 332 35.74 3.21 18.30
CA ILE A 332 36.28 4.01 17.20
C ILE A 332 35.59 3.61 15.90
N ALA A 333 34.66 4.45 15.45
CA ALA A 333 33.97 4.32 14.17
C ALA A 333 34.90 4.65 12.99
N VAL A 334 34.52 4.18 11.80
CA VAL A 334 35.16 4.58 10.54
C VAL A 334 34.16 5.29 9.64
N SER A 335 34.61 6.37 9.03
CA SER A 335 33.77 7.27 8.28
C SER A 335 34.48 7.82 7.06
N ASN A 336 33.76 7.98 5.96
CA ASN A 336 34.23 8.73 4.82
C ASN A 336 34.10 10.22 5.13
N LYS A 337 35.20 10.97 4.95
CA LYS A 337 35.22 12.42 5.11
C LYS A 337 34.16 13.02 4.21
N SER A 338 33.35 13.90 4.78
CA SER A 338 32.30 14.59 4.03
C SER A 338 32.84 15.18 2.72
N GLY A 339 32.27 14.75 1.59
CA GLY A 339 32.61 15.25 0.26
C GLY A 339 33.91 14.70 -0.33
N ALA A 340 34.61 13.78 0.35
CA ALA A 340 35.80 13.13 -0.17
C ALA A 340 35.43 11.97 -1.10
N ILE A 341 36.00 11.97 -2.31
CA ILE A 341 35.98 10.79 -3.18
C ILE A 341 37.06 9.85 -2.65
N ALA A 342 36.64 8.74 -2.05
CA ALA A 342 37.56 7.75 -1.49
C ALA A 342 37.41 6.42 -2.23
N GLU A 343 38.54 5.75 -2.46
CA GLU A 343 38.55 4.34 -2.84
C GLU A 343 37.88 3.50 -1.74
N PRO A 344 37.28 2.35 -2.10
CA PRO A 344 36.66 1.48 -1.10
C PRO A 344 37.65 1.10 -0.01
N LEU A 345 37.21 1.19 1.24
CA LEU A 345 37.94 0.68 2.39
C LEU A 345 37.62 -0.81 2.54
N GLU A 346 38.65 -1.65 2.44
CA GLU A 346 38.49 -3.11 2.53
C GLU A 346 38.85 -3.59 3.94
N LEU A 347 37.96 -4.38 4.53
CA LEU A 347 38.15 -5.05 5.81
C LEU A 347 38.39 -6.54 5.53
N ASN A 348 39.65 -6.96 5.71
CA ASN A 348 40.09 -8.33 5.51
C ASN A 348 40.06 -9.07 6.85
N LEU A 349 38.92 -9.69 7.16
CA LEU A 349 38.75 -10.44 8.40
C LEU A 349 39.12 -11.91 8.15
N PRO A 350 39.95 -12.55 9.00
CA PRO A 350 40.41 -13.94 8.80
C PRO A 350 39.34 -14.97 9.17
N LEU A 351 38.13 -14.82 8.65
CA LEU A 351 36.95 -15.63 8.96
C LEU A 351 36.76 -16.76 7.94
N LYS A 352 36.14 -17.85 8.39
CA LYS A 352 35.83 -19.00 7.54
C LYS A 352 34.39 -19.43 7.72
N GLY A 353 33.74 -19.80 6.61
CA GLY A 353 32.36 -20.23 6.58
C GLY A 353 31.38 -19.06 6.57
N HIS A 354 30.10 -19.38 6.73
CA HIS A 354 29.01 -18.41 6.59
C HIS A 354 28.83 -17.55 7.84
N TYR A 355 28.58 -16.26 7.63
CA TYR A 355 28.25 -15.29 8.66
C TYR A 355 27.06 -14.44 8.23
N ALA A 356 26.14 -14.19 9.15
CA ALA A 356 25.15 -13.14 9.06
C ALA A 356 25.79 -11.80 9.46
N VAL A 357 25.76 -10.82 8.56
CA VAL A 357 26.44 -9.54 8.74
C VAL A 357 25.43 -8.45 9.09
N PHE A 358 25.61 -7.86 10.26
CA PHE A 358 24.81 -6.74 10.74
C PHE A 358 25.67 -5.48 10.88
N VAL A 359 25.09 -4.34 10.51
CA VAL A 359 25.76 -3.04 10.55
C VAL A 359 24.94 -2.04 11.35
N GLN A 360 25.64 -1.25 12.16
CA GLN A 360 25.11 -0.04 12.79
C GLN A 360 25.79 1.17 12.14
N PRO A 361 25.06 2.01 11.39
CA PRO A 361 25.61 3.22 10.81
C PRO A 361 26.14 4.18 11.87
N TYR A 362 27.20 4.92 11.53
CA TYR A 362 27.75 5.97 12.39
C TYR A 362 26.82 7.19 12.51
N SER A 363 26.09 7.50 11.44
CA SER A 363 25.21 8.66 11.33
C SER A 363 23.86 8.27 10.72
N GLU A 364 22.88 9.19 10.79
CA GLU A 364 21.58 9.02 10.13
C GLU A 364 21.69 8.94 8.60
N ASP A 365 22.77 9.48 8.02
CA ASP A 365 23.01 9.37 6.59
C ASP A 365 23.29 7.93 6.17
N GLY A 366 23.71 7.05 7.08
CA GLY A 366 23.94 5.64 6.78
C GLY A 366 25.37 5.31 6.34
N CYS A 367 25.53 4.18 5.67
CA CYS A 367 26.76 3.77 4.98
C CYS A 367 26.46 3.01 3.69
N ILE A 368 27.48 2.84 2.86
CA ILE A 368 27.44 1.92 1.72
C ILE A 368 28.41 0.77 1.97
N ILE A 369 27.92 -0.46 1.88
CA ILE A 369 28.68 -1.67 2.22
C ILE A 369 28.43 -2.77 1.19
N GLN A 370 29.47 -3.55 0.92
CA GLN A 370 29.40 -4.81 0.17
C GLN A 370 30.01 -5.92 1.02
N VAL A 371 29.29 -7.04 1.13
CA VAL A 371 29.73 -8.22 1.88
C VAL A 371 30.23 -9.25 0.87
N THR A 372 31.55 -9.44 0.78
CA THR A 372 32.25 -10.22 -0.26
C THR A 372 32.17 -9.63 -1.67
N ASP A 373 33.08 -10.04 -2.56
CA ASP A 373 33.08 -9.58 -3.97
C ASP A 373 31.86 -10.04 -4.76
N LYS A 374 31.15 -11.07 -4.26
CA LYS A 374 29.91 -11.59 -4.84
C LYS A 374 28.65 -10.93 -4.26
N GLY A 375 28.77 -10.15 -3.18
CA GLY A 375 27.63 -9.46 -2.59
C GLY A 375 27.20 -8.23 -3.40
N LEU A 376 26.04 -7.69 -3.08
CA LEU A 376 25.55 -6.43 -3.65
C LEU A 376 26.12 -5.23 -2.91
N VAL A 377 26.29 -4.09 -3.59
CA VAL A 377 26.72 -2.83 -2.98
C VAL A 377 25.50 -2.13 -2.40
N ARG A 378 25.25 -2.29 -1.10
CA ARG A 378 24.01 -1.88 -0.44
C ARG A 378 24.15 -0.56 0.29
N VAL A 379 23.09 0.24 0.25
CA VAL A 379 22.91 1.40 1.13
C VAL A 379 22.26 0.92 2.42
N VAL A 380 22.86 1.29 3.54
CA VAL A 380 22.41 0.96 4.88
C VAL A 380 22.22 2.28 5.64
N SER A 381 20.98 2.81 5.68
CA SER A 381 20.62 4.04 6.40
C SER A 381 19.61 3.79 7.52
N GLY A 382 19.84 4.32 8.71
CA GLY A 382 18.91 4.22 9.86
C GLY A 382 17.64 5.09 9.74
N ASN A 383 17.55 5.97 8.73
CA ASN A 383 16.53 7.03 8.71
C ASN A 383 15.86 7.23 7.33
N ARG A 384 15.01 6.28 6.90
CA ARG A 384 14.12 6.48 5.74
C ARG A 384 12.63 6.60 6.07
N GLY A 385 12.22 6.40 7.32
CA GLY A 385 10.86 6.68 7.72
C GLY A 385 10.75 8.11 8.20
N HIS A 386 10.02 8.99 7.50
CA HIS A 386 9.23 9.95 8.28
C HIS A 386 8.46 9.09 9.29
N SER A 387 8.59 9.34 10.58
CA SER A 387 7.75 8.65 11.56
C SER A 387 6.55 9.56 11.81
N PRO A 388 5.29 9.09 11.66
CA PRO A 388 4.11 9.91 11.91
C PRO A 388 4.06 10.39 13.36
N ASP A 389 4.67 9.64 14.27
CA ASP A 389 4.67 9.93 15.71
C ASP A 389 5.53 11.16 16.06
N LYS A 390 6.17 11.82 15.07
CA LYS A 390 7.08 12.98 15.24
C LYS A 390 8.18 12.76 16.28
N GLU A 391 8.36 11.53 16.77
CA GLU A 391 9.43 11.24 17.69
C GLU A 391 10.74 11.53 16.95
N PRO A 392 11.58 12.43 17.49
CA PRO A 392 12.88 12.67 16.91
C PRO A 392 13.56 11.30 16.85
N VAL A 393 13.83 10.84 15.63
CA VAL A 393 14.58 9.62 15.40
C VAL A 393 15.98 9.93 15.88
N THR A 394 16.25 9.67 17.16
CA THR A 394 17.63 9.58 17.66
C THR A 394 18.31 8.54 16.77
N VAL A 395 19.47 8.89 16.20
CA VAL A 395 20.34 8.00 15.40
C VAL A 395 20.08 6.55 15.78
N SER A 396 19.39 5.79 14.92
CA SER A 396 18.86 4.51 15.35
C SER A 396 20.01 3.63 15.80
N ASP A 397 20.04 3.22 17.07
CA ASP A 397 20.99 2.24 17.59
C ASP A 397 20.77 0.83 17.02
N ASP A 398 20.00 0.72 15.94
CA ASP A 398 19.56 -0.52 15.35
C ASP A 398 20.68 -1.18 14.56
N MET A 399 20.90 -2.46 14.87
CA MET A 399 21.67 -3.36 14.03
C MET A 399 20.83 -3.75 12.82
N ILE A 400 21.34 -3.48 11.63
CA ILE A 400 20.68 -3.80 10.37
C ILE A 400 21.35 -4.98 9.70
N PHE A 401 20.58 -6.02 9.38
CA PHE A 401 21.07 -7.13 8.56
C PHE A 401 21.32 -6.69 7.11
N VAL A 402 22.54 -6.96 6.63
CA VAL A 402 23.00 -6.62 5.29
C VAL A 402 22.92 -7.85 4.38
N GLU A 403 23.56 -8.95 4.78
CA GLU A 403 23.71 -10.16 3.97
C GLU A 403 24.17 -11.34 4.85
N ALA A 404 23.94 -12.56 4.38
CA ALA A 404 24.59 -13.76 4.92
C ALA A 404 25.43 -14.43 3.83
N ALA A 405 26.73 -14.55 4.04
CA ALA A 405 27.66 -15.01 3.01
C ALA A 405 28.85 -15.79 3.60
N ASP A 406 29.51 -16.59 2.77
CA ASP A 406 30.77 -17.27 3.11
C ASP A 406 31.93 -16.26 3.14
N MET A 407 32.42 -15.96 4.34
CA MET A 407 33.50 -15.01 4.57
C MET A 407 34.89 -15.57 4.21
N GLY A 408 34.99 -16.87 3.90
CA GLY A 408 36.25 -17.47 3.44
C GLY A 408 36.68 -17.05 2.03
N GLN A 409 35.81 -16.37 1.27
CA GLN A 409 36.01 -16.06 -0.16
C GLN A 409 36.03 -14.56 -0.49
N GLY A 410 36.15 -13.65 0.48
CA GLY A 410 36.20 -12.21 0.16
C GLY A 410 36.35 -11.28 1.36
N SER A 411 36.42 -9.99 1.07
CA SER A 411 36.51 -8.91 2.05
C SER A 411 35.18 -8.16 2.19
N ILE A 412 35.03 -7.41 3.29
CA ILE A 412 33.93 -6.43 3.42
C ILE A 412 34.44 -5.10 2.88
N LYS A 413 33.68 -4.47 1.99
CA LYS A 413 34.06 -3.20 1.38
C LYS A 413 33.11 -2.10 1.83
N LEU A 414 33.67 -0.99 2.32
CA LEU A 414 32.94 0.22 2.64
C LEU A 414 33.17 1.25 1.55
N PHE A 415 32.11 1.96 1.16
CA PHE A 415 32.15 2.96 0.11
C PHE A 415 31.73 4.33 0.65
N GLY A 416 32.41 5.38 0.18
CA GLY A 416 31.94 6.76 0.36
C GLY A 416 30.71 7.05 -0.49
N TYR A 417 29.91 8.03 -0.05
CA TYR A 417 28.85 8.57 -0.89
C TYR A 417 29.44 9.29 -2.11
N SER A 418 28.75 9.25 -3.23
CA SER A 418 29.21 10.03 -4.39
C SER A 418 28.94 11.51 -4.17
N ARG A 419 29.90 12.32 -4.59
CA ARG A 419 29.87 13.76 -4.46
C ARG A 419 28.82 14.33 -5.42
N ASP A 420 27.73 14.86 -4.87
CA ASP A 420 26.98 15.93 -5.53
C ASP A 420 27.04 17.19 -4.65
N THR A 421 27.94 18.10 -5.01
CA THR A 421 28.16 19.35 -4.27
C THR A 421 27.01 20.33 -4.32
N GLU A 422 26.06 20.15 -5.24
CA GLU A 422 25.04 21.17 -5.49
C GLU A 422 23.72 20.92 -4.76
N VAL A 423 23.49 19.68 -4.29
CA VAL A 423 22.13 19.20 -3.96
C VAL A 423 21.96 18.75 -2.51
N SER A 424 23.00 18.25 -1.86
CA SER A 424 22.89 17.72 -0.49
C SER A 424 23.80 18.45 0.50
N LYS A 425 23.31 18.59 1.75
CA LYS A 425 24.19 18.84 2.89
C LYS A 425 25.35 17.83 2.86
N PRO A 426 26.56 18.19 3.32
CA PRO A 426 27.66 17.25 3.48
C PRO A 426 27.17 16.01 4.23
N LYS A 427 27.13 14.87 3.52
CA LYS A 427 26.70 13.58 4.08
C LYS A 427 27.89 12.74 4.46
N VAL A 428 27.71 11.94 5.48
CA VAL A 428 28.77 11.11 6.05
C VAL A 428 28.40 9.64 5.92
N SER A 429 29.11 8.89 5.07
CA SER A 429 29.00 7.42 5.01
C SER A 429 29.93 6.83 6.06
N GLY A 430 29.39 6.15 7.07
CA GLY A 430 30.22 5.60 8.14
C GLY A 430 29.55 4.49 8.93
N ILE A 431 30.37 3.68 9.59
CA ILE A 431 29.94 2.57 10.43
C ILE A 431 30.52 2.75 11.83
N LYS A 432 29.68 2.66 12.86
CA LYS A 432 30.12 2.64 14.25
C LYS A 432 30.30 1.22 14.80
N LYS A 433 29.52 0.26 14.28
CA LYS A 433 29.58 -1.14 14.71
C LYS A 433 29.28 -2.11 13.57
N LEU A 434 30.05 -3.19 13.51
CA LEU A 434 29.87 -4.31 12.60
C LEU A 434 29.83 -5.59 13.42
N VAL A 435 28.77 -6.39 13.28
CA VAL A 435 28.59 -7.68 13.97
C VAL A 435 28.48 -8.77 12.93
N LEU A 436 29.32 -9.79 13.05
CA LEU A 436 29.30 -10.99 12.21
C LEU A 436 28.96 -12.19 13.07
N ILE A 437 27.77 -12.73 12.88
CA ILE A 437 27.29 -13.88 13.64
C ILE A 437 27.47 -15.14 12.78
N PRO A 438 28.21 -16.16 13.24
CA PRO A 438 28.39 -17.38 12.45
C PRO A 438 27.06 -18.11 12.31
N VAL A 439 26.77 -18.55 11.08
CA VAL A 439 25.55 -19.27 10.71
C VAL A 439 25.86 -20.54 9.94
N THR A 440 24.97 -21.51 9.98
CA THR A 440 25.10 -22.75 9.22
C THR A 440 24.92 -22.47 7.72
N SER A 441 25.70 -23.12 6.85
CA SER A 441 25.53 -22.95 5.39
C SER A 441 24.15 -23.39 4.92
N GLY A 442 23.62 -24.49 5.49
CA GLY A 442 22.29 -25.00 5.17
C GLY A 442 21.17 -24.02 5.48
N SER A 443 21.27 -23.25 6.58
CA SER A 443 20.26 -22.21 6.87
C SER A 443 20.35 -21.01 5.94
N VAL A 444 21.54 -20.65 5.45
CA VAL A 444 21.72 -19.60 4.44
C VAL A 444 21.13 -20.03 3.09
N GLU A 445 21.42 -21.25 2.65
CA GLU A 445 20.86 -21.82 1.42
C GLU A 445 19.32 -21.87 1.48
N LEU A 446 18.77 -22.39 2.59
CA LEU A 446 17.34 -22.44 2.81
C LEU A 446 16.71 -21.04 2.83
N PHE A 447 17.34 -20.09 3.51
CA PHE A 447 16.88 -18.70 3.56
C PHE A 447 16.75 -18.10 2.16
N TYR A 448 17.81 -18.16 1.33
CA TYR A 448 17.73 -17.60 -0.03
C TYR A 448 16.79 -18.41 -0.95
N GLN A 449 16.64 -19.71 -0.74
CA GLN A 449 15.67 -20.52 -1.46
C GLN A 449 14.23 -20.06 -1.16
N GLN A 450 13.89 -19.82 0.11
CA GLN A 450 12.56 -19.37 0.53
C GLN A 450 12.22 -17.98 0.00
N LEU A 451 13.20 -17.08 -0.11
CA LEU A 451 12.98 -15.72 -0.59
C LEU A 451 12.88 -15.61 -2.11
N SER A 452 13.69 -16.39 -2.85
CA SER A 452 13.89 -16.19 -4.28
C SER A 452 12.83 -16.82 -5.18
N ASP A 453 11.96 -17.67 -4.62
CA ASP A 453 10.91 -18.37 -5.36
C ASP A 453 9.60 -18.48 -4.53
N PRO A 454 8.93 -17.35 -4.25
CA PRO A 454 7.64 -17.38 -3.57
C PRO A 454 6.60 -18.16 -4.41
N PRO A 455 5.66 -18.89 -3.78
CA PRO A 455 4.69 -19.73 -4.48
C PRO A 455 3.86 -19.00 -5.55
N VAL A 456 3.51 -17.75 -5.29
CA VAL A 456 2.86 -16.86 -6.25
C VAL A 456 3.90 -15.89 -6.79
N ARG A 457 4.00 -15.82 -8.12
CA ARG A 457 5.03 -15.05 -8.82
C ARG A 457 4.96 -13.57 -8.44
N LEU A 458 6.13 -12.97 -8.20
CA LEU A 458 6.25 -11.52 -7.96
C LEU A 458 6.83 -10.80 -9.18
N ASN A 459 6.27 -9.63 -9.50
CA ASN A 459 6.87 -8.66 -10.40
C ASN A 459 7.03 -7.32 -9.67
N GLY A 460 8.21 -6.72 -9.78
CA GLY A 460 8.51 -5.42 -9.21
C GLY A 460 8.49 -4.34 -10.28
N ILE A 461 7.64 -3.33 -10.13
CA ILE A 461 7.69 -2.14 -10.96
C ILE A 461 8.80 -1.23 -10.44
N ASN A 462 9.91 -1.24 -11.16
CA ASN A 462 11.11 -0.52 -10.78
C ASN A 462 11.14 0.85 -11.47
N ASP A 463 10.74 1.88 -10.71
CA ASP A 463 10.95 3.28 -11.06
C ASP A 463 12.36 3.70 -10.62
N TRP A 464 13.38 3.07 -11.24
CA TRP A 464 14.78 3.09 -10.79
C TRP A 464 15.32 4.50 -10.56
N ALA A 465 14.78 5.45 -11.29
CA ALA A 465 15.17 6.84 -11.24
C ALA A 465 14.82 7.49 -9.89
N ASP A 466 13.78 7.00 -9.20
CA ASP A 466 13.38 7.43 -7.86
C ASP A 466 14.50 7.21 -6.85
N TYR A 467 15.15 6.04 -6.89
CA TYR A 467 16.28 5.71 -6.01
C TYR A 467 17.36 6.80 -5.98
N PHE A 468 17.65 7.43 -7.13
CA PHE A 468 18.69 8.44 -7.26
C PHE A 468 18.27 9.88 -6.87
N HIS A 469 16.97 10.16 -6.69
CA HIS A 469 16.51 11.52 -6.34
C HIS A 469 15.64 11.60 -5.08
N THR A 470 14.98 10.51 -4.68
CA THR A 470 14.27 10.38 -3.39
C THR A 470 15.20 9.89 -2.28
N GLY A 471 16.33 9.25 -2.63
CA GLY A 471 17.35 8.74 -1.69
C GLY A 471 18.07 9.79 -0.83
N ASN A 472 17.58 11.04 -0.81
CA ASN A 472 18.11 12.18 -0.05
C ASN A 472 19.62 12.42 -0.20
N GLY A 473 20.27 11.87 -1.23
CA GLY A 473 21.73 11.98 -1.45
C GLY A 473 22.59 10.85 -0.85
N CYS A 474 22.00 9.79 -0.30
CA CYS A 474 22.74 8.62 0.21
C CYS A 474 22.93 7.55 -0.87
N VAL A 475 23.41 7.94 -2.05
CA VAL A 475 23.60 7.03 -3.19
C VAL A 475 25.01 7.11 -3.73
N ARG A 476 25.44 6.04 -4.39
CA ARG A 476 26.66 5.99 -5.18
C ARG A 476 26.29 6.21 -6.65
N LEU A 477 27.06 7.02 -7.37
CA LEU A 477 26.81 7.31 -8.79
C LEU A 477 27.77 6.50 -9.65
N LYS A 478 27.55 5.19 -9.68
CA LYS A 478 28.35 4.19 -10.41
C LYS A 478 27.43 3.11 -10.96
N ALA A 479 27.86 2.48 -12.06
CA ALA A 479 27.12 1.39 -12.72
C ALA A 479 26.73 0.24 -11.77
N ASP A 480 27.55 -0.02 -10.74
CA ASP A 480 27.27 -1.04 -9.70
C ASP A 480 25.91 -0.87 -9.01
N GLN A 481 25.34 0.35 -9.00
CA GLN A 481 24.02 0.58 -8.41
C GLN A 481 22.86 0.03 -9.24
N PHE A 482 22.99 -0.07 -10.57
CA PHE A 482 21.95 -0.74 -11.38
C PHE A 482 21.89 -2.23 -11.05
N GLU A 483 23.07 -2.82 -10.81
CA GLU A 483 23.18 -4.20 -10.32
C GLU A 483 22.59 -4.35 -8.91
N THR A 484 22.79 -3.39 -8.01
CA THR A 484 22.11 -3.39 -6.70
C THR A 484 20.59 -3.34 -6.85
N LEU A 485 20.06 -2.45 -7.69
CA LEU A 485 18.61 -2.31 -7.87
C LEU A 485 17.95 -3.56 -8.46
N PHE A 486 18.62 -4.19 -9.42
CA PHE A 486 18.14 -5.45 -10.01
C PHE A 486 18.34 -6.62 -9.05
N GLY A 487 19.56 -6.80 -8.55
CA GLY A 487 19.92 -7.91 -7.66
C GLY A 487 19.11 -7.93 -6.37
N ALA A 488 18.84 -6.77 -5.78
CA ALA A 488 18.05 -6.66 -4.55
C ALA A 488 16.58 -7.07 -4.77
N GLN A 489 16.05 -6.96 -5.98
CA GLN A 489 14.71 -7.47 -6.29
C GLN A 489 14.75 -8.95 -6.64
N ALA A 490 15.76 -9.36 -7.41
CA ALA A 490 15.94 -10.75 -7.79
C ALA A 490 16.14 -11.68 -6.58
N GLU A 491 16.91 -11.25 -5.57
CA GLU A 491 17.14 -12.02 -4.33
C GLU A 491 15.86 -12.24 -3.52
N LEU A 492 14.86 -11.36 -3.70
CA LEU A 492 13.55 -11.42 -3.06
C LEU A 492 12.49 -12.09 -3.96
N GLY A 493 12.94 -12.68 -5.07
CA GLY A 493 12.12 -13.47 -5.98
C GLY A 493 11.39 -12.68 -7.06
N LEU A 494 11.56 -11.36 -7.12
CA LEU A 494 10.86 -10.51 -8.08
C LEU A 494 11.47 -10.62 -9.49
N ASN A 495 10.59 -10.69 -10.48
CA ASN A 495 10.93 -10.29 -11.85
C ASN A 495 10.88 -8.78 -11.97
N LEU A 496 11.54 -8.23 -12.98
CA LEU A 496 11.81 -6.81 -13.05
C LEU A 496 11.04 -6.14 -14.18
N ASP A 497 10.10 -5.27 -13.81
CA ASP A 497 9.43 -4.39 -14.75
C ASP A 497 10.13 -3.02 -14.71
N TRP A 498 11.12 -2.84 -15.60
CA TRP A 498 12.09 -1.74 -15.55
C TRP A 498 11.59 -0.48 -16.25
N ALA A 499 11.50 0.65 -15.54
CA ALA A 499 11.09 1.93 -16.14
C ALA A 499 12.05 2.36 -17.28
N ILE A 500 11.50 2.52 -18.47
CA ILE A 500 12.21 3.03 -19.66
C ILE A 500 11.75 4.43 -20.07
N GLY A 501 10.77 4.99 -19.37
CA GLY A 501 10.34 6.36 -19.60
C GLY A 501 8.86 6.61 -19.47
N ARG A 502 8.47 7.80 -19.90
CA ARG A 502 7.13 8.38 -19.85
C ARG A 502 6.93 9.27 -21.09
N SER A 503 6.82 10.59 -20.91
CA SER A 503 6.92 11.56 -22.02
C SER A 503 8.30 11.61 -22.65
N TRP A 504 9.33 11.24 -21.89
CA TRP A 504 10.74 11.10 -22.28
C TRP A 504 11.16 9.64 -22.17
N VAL A 505 12.35 9.31 -22.63
CA VAL A 505 12.98 7.99 -22.44
C VAL A 505 14.10 8.05 -21.39
N GLU A 506 14.28 6.93 -20.69
CA GLU A 506 15.22 6.76 -19.58
C GLU A 506 16.41 5.85 -19.96
N TYR A 507 16.69 5.76 -21.26
CA TYR A 507 17.78 4.99 -21.88
C TYR A 507 18.32 5.74 -23.12
N ASN A 508 19.40 5.26 -23.73
CA ASN A 508 20.03 5.92 -24.88
C ASN A 508 19.33 5.56 -26.21
N SER A 509 18.13 6.11 -26.39
CA SER A 509 17.34 6.00 -27.61
C SER A 509 18.05 6.56 -28.84
N GLN A 510 17.81 5.93 -29.98
CA GLN A 510 18.22 6.36 -31.32
C GLN A 510 17.05 6.91 -32.14
N LEU A 511 15.83 6.90 -31.59
CA LEU A 511 14.66 7.50 -32.23
C LEU A 511 14.81 9.03 -32.32
N PRO A 512 14.57 9.64 -33.50
CA PRO A 512 14.78 11.08 -33.70
C PRO A 512 13.82 11.96 -32.89
N ASP A 513 12.62 11.45 -32.62
CA ASP A 513 11.56 12.20 -31.93
C ASP A 513 11.56 11.95 -30.41
N ALA A 514 12.30 10.95 -29.92
CA ALA A 514 12.39 10.65 -28.50
C ALA A 514 13.32 11.65 -27.79
N SER A 515 12.84 12.23 -26.69
CA SER A 515 13.70 13.04 -25.81
C SER A 515 14.20 12.19 -24.65
N ARG A 516 15.51 12.16 -24.43
CA ARG A 516 16.10 11.55 -23.22
C ARG A 516 15.88 12.48 -22.02
N PHE A 517 15.73 11.91 -20.82
CA PHE A 517 15.77 12.71 -19.60
C PHE A 517 17.18 13.30 -19.33
N PRO A 518 17.30 14.54 -18.82
CA PRO A 518 16.25 15.55 -18.72
C PRO A 518 15.92 16.13 -20.11
N ALA A 519 14.65 16.44 -20.35
CA ALA A 519 14.20 16.95 -21.66
C ALA A 519 14.58 18.42 -21.94
N VAL A 520 15.19 19.11 -20.98
CA VAL A 520 15.81 20.44 -21.11
C VAL A 520 17.14 20.44 -20.35
N PRO A 521 18.08 21.35 -20.67
CA PRO A 521 19.30 21.53 -19.89
C PRO A 521 18.99 21.73 -18.39
N TYR A 522 19.79 21.11 -17.52
CA TYR A 522 19.58 21.14 -16.07
C TYR A 522 19.58 22.57 -15.52
N GLU A 523 20.48 23.41 -16.01
CA GLU A 523 20.64 24.82 -15.64
C GLU A 523 19.42 25.66 -16.04
N GLU A 524 18.72 25.27 -17.12
CA GLU A 524 17.47 25.92 -17.54
C GLU A 524 16.33 25.55 -16.59
N ALA A 525 16.17 24.25 -16.29
CA ALA A 525 15.15 23.79 -15.35
C ALA A 525 15.36 24.43 -13.96
N LEU A 526 16.61 24.51 -13.50
CA LEU A 526 16.97 25.06 -12.19
C LEU A 526 16.61 26.54 -12.03
N ARG A 527 16.64 27.33 -13.13
CA ARG A 527 16.22 28.75 -13.09
C ARG A 527 14.74 28.93 -12.82
N SER A 528 13.91 27.94 -13.18
CA SER A 528 12.46 28.02 -13.08
C SER A 528 11.89 27.26 -11.89
N ASP A 529 12.59 26.22 -11.42
CA ASP A 529 12.18 25.44 -10.26
C ASP A 529 13.43 24.96 -9.48
N SER A 530 13.67 25.54 -8.31
CA SER A 530 14.80 25.16 -7.45
C SER A 530 14.65 23.76 -6.83
N GLY A 531 13.43 23.22 -6.78
CA GLY A 531 13.13 21.87 -6.31
C GLY A 531 13.73 20.78 -7.21
N VAL A 532 14.13 21.13 -8.44
CA VAL A 532 14.70 20.16 -9.38
C VAL A 532 16.12 19.73 -9.04
N LYS A 533 16.80 20.44 -8.11
CA LYS A 533 18.13 20.06 -7.63
C LYS A 533 18.21 18.58 -7.25
N ARG A 534 17.17 18.05 -6.59
CA ARG A 534 17.10 16.65 -6.17
C ARG A 534 17.32 15.63 -7.30
N TYR A 535 17.06 15.99 -8.55
CA TYR A 535 17.20 15.09 -9.72
C TYR A 535 18.61 15.08 -10.33
N HIS A 536 19.54 15.92 -9.88
CA HIS A 536 20.89 15.94 -10.44
C HIS A 536 21.61 14.58 -10.41
N PRO A 537 21.53 13.76 -9.33
CA PRO A 537 22.19 12.45 -9.34
C PRO A 537 21.61 11.51 -10.40
N ARG A 538 20.28 11.57 -10.62
CA ARG A 538 19.61 10.85 -11.72
C ARG A 538 20.12 11.32 -13.10
N ILE A 539 20.35 12.62 -13.28
CA ILE A 539 20.89 13.20 -14.53
C ILE A 539 22.31 12.71 -14.80
N ILE A 540 23.15 12.62 -13.76
CA ILE A 540 24.51 12.06 -13.88
C ILE A 540 24.44 10.61 -14.36
N MET A 541 23.63 9.77 -13.68
CA MET A 541 23.53 8.35 -14.00
C MET A 541 23.08 8.09 -15.44
N ILE A 542 22.08 8.80 -15.95
CA ILE A 542 21.59 8.60 -17.32
C ILE A 542 22.52 9.18 -18.40
N ASN A 543 23.36 10.16 -18.05
CA ASN A 543 24.33 10.70 -18.99
C ASN A 543 25.57 9.82 -19.10
N GLU A 544 25.98 9.16 -18.01
CA GLU A 544 27.15 8.29 -17.97
C GLU A 544 26.85 6.86 -18.45
N PHE A 545 25.64 6.35 -18.21
CA PHE A 545 25.27 4.95 -18.47
C PHE A 545 24.01 4.86 -19.34
N ASP A 546 23.80 3.71 -20.00
CA ASP A 546 22.48 3.32 -20.50
C ASP A 546 21.83 2.40 -19.44
N PRO A 547 20.88 2.90 -18.64
CA PRO A 547 20.33 2.14 -17.50
C PRO A 547 19.70 0.80 -17.90
N LEU A 548 19.09 0.72 -19.09
CA LEU A 548 18.48 -0.53 -19.56
C LEU A 548 19.56 -1.54 -19.95
N ASP A 549 20.60 -1.11 -20.68
CA ASP A 549 21.68 -2.01 -21.09
C ASP A 549 22.49 -2.52 -19.89
N GLU A 550 22.70 -1.67 -18.87
CA GLU A 550 23.37 -2.06 -17.61
C GLU A 550 22.60 -3.19 -16.90
N VAL A 551 21.27 -3.13 -16.84
CA VAL A 551 20.45 -4.18 -16.22
C VAL A 551 20.45 -5.46 -17.07
N LEU A 552 20.30 -5.33 -18.38
CA LEU A 552 20.29 -6.48 -19.29
C LEU A 552 21.62 -7.23 -19.30
N ALA A 553 22.74 -6.51 -19.20
CA ALA A 553 24.07 -7.10 -19.09
C ALA A 553 24.24 -7.98 -17.83
N LYS A 554 23.41 -7.75 -16.80
CA LYS A 554 23.43 -8.50 -15.53
C LYS A 554 22.38 -9.61 -15.45
N ARG A 555 21.49 -9.74 -16.45
CA ARG A 555 20.42 -10.77 -16.45
C ARG A 555 20.93 -12.19 -16.21
N GLY A 556 22.06 -12.55 -16.82
CA GLY A 556 22.66 -13.88 -16.66
C GLY A 556 23.09 -14.21 -15.22
N ARG A 557 23.35 -13.20 -14.39
CA ARG A 557 23.71 -13.39 -12.97
C ARG A 557 22.50 -13.71 -12.10
N PHE A 558 21.35 -13.09 -12.38
CA PHE A 558 20.18 -13.13 -11.50
C PHE A 558 19.07 -14.05 -12.00
N LEU A 559 19.08 -14.43 -13.28
CA LEU A 559 18.12 -15.37 -13.88
C LEU A 559 16.64 -14.96 -13.68
N LYS A 560 16.36 -13.66 -13.73
CA LYS A 560 15.00 -13.08 -13.64
C LYS A 560 14.64 -12.37 -14.95
N ASP A 561 13.35 -12.33 -15.25
CA ASP A 561 12.83 -11.66 -16.45
C ASP A 561 13.00 -10.13 -16.32
N VAL A 562 13.39 -9.48 -17.41
CA VAL A 562 13.42 -8.02 -17.52
C VAL A 562 12.40 -7.56 -18.57
N THR A 563 11.36 -6.87 -18.11
CA THR A 563 10.25 -6.36 -18.92
C THR A 563 10.24 -4.83 -18.89
N PRO A 564 10.80 -4.15 -19.89
CA PRO A 564 10.74 -2.70 -19.98
C PRO A 564 9.33 -2.11 -19.91
N TRP A 565 9.16 -1.12 -19.04
CA TRP A 565 7.90 -0.44 -18.72
C TRP A 565 7.89 1.02 -19.18
N LEU A 566 6.92 1.36 -20.04
CA LEU A 566 6.70 2.73 -20.52
C LEU A 566 5.38 3.29 -19.97
N GLY A 567 5.44 4.45 -19.31
CA GLY A 567 4.25 5.21 -18.92
C GLY A 567 3.60 5.90 -20.12
N MET A 568 2.42 5.44 -20.52
CA MET A 568 1.87 5.76 -21.84
C MET A 568 1.40 7.22 -22.01
N ASN A 569 1.00 7.92 -20.95
CA ASN A 569 0.39 9.25 -21.11
C ASN A 569 0.79 10.27 -20.04
N ARG A 570 1.93 10.04 -19.36
CA ARG A 570 2.41 10.93 -18.29
C ARG A 570 3.38 11.97 -18.83
N HIS A 571 2.90 13.18 -19.16
CA HIS A 571 3.75 14.27 -19.70
C HIS A 571 4.04 15.42 -18.74
N TYR A 572 3.50 15.39 -17.51
CA TYR A 572 3.78 16.34 -16.41
C TYR A 572 3.53 17.83 -16.65
N GLY A 573 3.31 18.30 -17.88
CA GLY A 573 3.18 19.74 -18.14
C GLY A 573 4.48 20.36 -18.63
N THR A 574 4.35 21.38 -19.49
CA THR A 574 5.50 22.08 -20.08
C THR A 574 6.28 22.93 -19.07
N THR A 575 5.68 23.26 -17.93
CA THR A 575 6.25 24.11 -16.88
C THR A 575 6.62 23.37 -15.60
N SER A 576 6.04 22.20 -15.33
CA SER A 576 6.33 21.45 -14.10
C SER A 576 7.76 20.96 -14.08
N TYR A 577 8.42 21.08 -12.92
CA TYR A 577 9.83 20.72 -12.74
C TYR A 577 10.76 21.44 -13.74
N GLY A 578 10.45 22.70 -14.03
CA GLY A 578 11.16 23.47 -15.04
C GLY A 578 11.13 22.87 -16.45
N GLY A 579 10.14 22.03 -16.75
CA GLY A 579 9.96 21.43 -18.07
C GLY A 579 10.85 20.23 -18.38
N MET A 580 11.62 19.71 -17.42
CA MET A 580 12.54 18.56 -17.62
C MET A 580 11.84 17.23 -17.91
N PHE A 581 10.56 17.14 -17.58
CA PHE A 581 9.71 15.96 -17.77
C PHE A 581 8.77 16.08 -18.98
N SER A 582 8.96 17.10 -19.83
CA SER A 582 8.20 17.26 -21.06
C SER A 582 9.12 17.14 -22.27
N SER A 583 8.96 16.08 -23.06
CA SER A 583 9.73 15.90 -24.29
C SER A 583 9.51 17.03 -25.28
N LYS A 584 10.48 17.21 -26.17
CA LYS A 584 10.40 18.14 -27.29
C LYS A 584 9.19 17.84 -28.17
N TRP A 585 9.02 16.56 -28.54
CA TRP A 585 7.86 16.10 -29.32
C TRP A 585 6.53 16.52 -28.68
N PHE A 586 6.37 16.33 -27.37
CA PHE A 586 5.14 16.74 -26.67
C PHE A 586 4.91 18.26 -26.70
N LYS A 587 5.97 19.06 -26.50
CA LYS A 587 5.93 20.54 -26.48
C LYS A 587 5.55 21.12 -27.84
N GLU A 588 6.07 20.52 -28.91
CA GLU A 588 5.89 20.98 -30.29
C GLU A 588 4.55 20.56 -30.91
N ASN A 589 3.85 19.59 -30.31
CA ASN A 589 2.63 19.00 -30.87
C ASN A 589 1.38 19.24 -30.01
N GLN A 590 1.10 20.51 -29.71
CA GLN A 590 -0.03 20.91 -28.87
C GLN A 590 -1.41 20.61 -29.49
N GLN A 591 -1.45 20.48 -30.82
CA GLN A 591 -2.65 20.09 -31.57
C GLN A 591 -3.16 18.68 -31.22
N TRP A 592 -2.34 17.85 -30.54
CA TRP A 592 -2.72 16.50 -30.11
C TRP A 592 -3.02 16.38 -28.62
N TRP A 593 -2.93 17.47 -27.85
CA TRP A 593 -3.19 17.43 -26.40
C TRP A 593 -4.63 17.05 -26.08
N GLN A 594 -4.84 16.32 -24.98
CA GLN A 594 -6.18 15.88 -24.58
C GLN A 594 -7.10 17.05 -24.19
N TRP A 595 -8.41 16.88 -24.38
CA TRP A 595 -9.42 17.83 -23.93
C TRP A 595 -10.37 17.18 -22.95
N GLN A 596 -10.67 17.85 -21.83
CA GLN A 596 -11.77 17.44 -20.96
C GLN A 596 -13.13 17.71 -21.64
N LYS A 597 -14.19 17.06 -21.14
CA LYS A 597 -15.55 17.29 -21.63
C LYS A 597 -15.91 18.76 -21.44
N ASN A 598 -16.32 19.44 -22.51
CA ASN A 598 -16.72 20.85 -22.51
C ASN A 598 -15.65 21.83 -22.00
N ALA A 599 -14.36 21.49 -22.09
CA ALA A 599 -13.29 22.42 -21.72
C ALA A 599 -13.05 23.46 -22.82
N ASP A 600 -12.72 24.68 -22.41
CA ASP A 600 -12.34 25.77 -23.31
C ASP A 600 -10.89 25.67 -23.82
N SER A 601 -10.07 24.81 -23.18
CA SER A 601 -8.67 24.60 -23.52
C SER A 601 -8.21 23.15 -23.29
N PRO A 602 -7.15 22.69 -23.97
CA PRO A 602 -6.61 21.36 -23.76
C PRO A 602 -5.88 21.22 -22.41
N ARG A 603 -5.79 19.99 -21.92
CA ARG A 603 -4.92 19.59 -20.80
C ARG A 603 -3.47 19.61 -21.26
N SER A 604 -2.65 20.42 -20.61
CA SER A 604 -1.23 20.56 -20.93
C SER A 604 -0.32 19.42 -20.45
N SER A 605 -0.87 18.26 -20.07
CA SER A 605 -0.10 17.14 -19.47
C SER A 605 -0.34 15.77 -20.11
N ALA A 606 -1.18 15.67 -21.14
CA ALA A 606 -1.55 14.40 -21.76
C ALA A 606 -1.89 14.59 -23.24
N VAL A 607 -1.73 13.53 -24.05
CA VAL A 607 -2.04 13.51 -25.48
C VAL A 607 -3.21 12.58 -25.81
N SER A 608 -3.85 12.82 -26.95
CA SER A 608 -5.00 12.05 -27.43
C SER A 608 -4.56 10.96 -28.40
N TYR A 609 -4.81 9.70 -28.04
CA TYR A 609 -4.51 8.54 -28.89
C TYR A 609 -5.36 8.43 -30.16
N PHE A 610 -6.32 9.35 -30.36
CA PHE A 610 -7.07 9.50 -31.62
C PHE A 610 -6.14 9.70 -32.83
N PHE A 611 -5.03 10.40 -32.64
CA PHE A 611 -4.10 10.74 -33.71
C PHE A 611 -3.09 9.61 -33.97
N PRO A 612 -2.91 9.17 -35.24
CA PRO A 612 -1.94 8.13 -35.58
C PRO A 612 -0.51 8.50 -35.21
N GLU A 613 -0.15 9.79 -35.23
CA GLU A 613 1.18 10.28 -34.87
C GLU A 613 1.50 10.01 -33.40
N VAL A 614 0.50 10.16 -32.51
CA VAL A 614 0.63 9.84 -31.08
C VAL A 614 0.83 8.34 -30.88
N ARG A 615 0.04 7.51 -31.59
CA ARG A 615 0.17 6.04 -31.52
C ARG A 615 1.54 5.56 -32.01
N LYS A 616 1.99 6.14 -33.12
CA LYS A 616 3.27 5.82 -33.74
C LYS A 616 4.45 6.15 -32.81
N GLU A 617 4.47 7.32 -32.19
CA GLU A 617 5.55 7.71 -31.27
C GLU A 617 5.73 6.68 -30.15
N ARG A 618 4.62 6.23 -29.57
CA ARG A 618 4.62 5.25 -28.48
C ARG A 618 5.03 3.86 -28.95
N ALA A 619 4.52 3.42 -30.09
CA ALA A 619 4.86 2.11 -30.66
C ALA A 619 6.34 2.05 -31.09
N ASP A 620 6.90 3.13 -31.63
CA ASP A 620 8.30 3.21 -32.05
C ASP A 620 9.26 2.97 -30.88
N ILE A 621 9.00 3.54 -29.70
CA ILE A 621 9.77 3.30 -28.47
C ILE A 621 9.80 1.81 -28.13
N PHE A 622 8.64 1.15 -28.12
CA PHE A 622 8.57 -0.29 -27.88
C PHE A 622 9.29 -1.10 -28.96
N PHE A 623 9.20 -0.71 -30.23
CA PHE A 623 9.93 -1.39 -31.30
C PHE A 623 11.44 -1.23 -31.22
N GLU A 624 11.94 -0.11 -30.70
CA GLU A 624 13.35 0.07 -30.41
C GLU A 624 13.79 -0.85 -29.28
N VAL A 625 13.08 -0.82 -28.15
CA VAL A 625 13.40 -1.60 -26.94
C VAL A 625 13.29 -3.10 -27.18
N ALA A 626 12.32 -3.56 -27.98
CA ALA A 626 12.18 -4.97 -28.36
C ALA A 626 13.40 -5.53 -29.11
N LYS A 627 14.30 -4.68 -29.63
CA LYS A 627 15.56 -5.12 -30.25
C LYS A 627 16.65 -5.45 -29.21
N ARG A 628 16.47 -5.07 -27.93
CA ARG A 628 17.48 -5.15 -26.87
C ARG A 628 17.44 -6.44 -26.05
N ASP A 629 17.06 -7.57 -26.63
CA ASP A 629 17.07 -8.87 -25.94
C ASP A 629 16.34 -8.86 -24.57
N VAL A 630 15.15 -8.25 -24.55
CA VAL A 630 14.27 -8.11 -23.36
C VAL A 630 13.25 -9.26 -23.31
N ASP A 631 12.71 -9.60 -22.14
CA ASP A 631 11.85 -10.78 -21.97
C ASP A 631 10.36 -10.50 -22.24
N GLY A 632 9.97 -9.24 -22.19
CA GLY A 632 8.65 -8.76 -22.58
C GLY A 632 8.62 -7.24 -22.69
N LEU A 633 7.42 -6.69 -22.87
CA LEU A 633 7.15 -5.26 -22.87
C LEU A 633 5.95 -4.99 -21.96
N LEU A 634 6.03 -3.93 -21.16
CA LEU A 634 4.97 -3.52 -20.25
C LEU A 634 4.40 -2.15 -20.64
N ILE A 635 3.14 -2.15 -21.05
CA ILE A 635 2.39 -0.96 -21.42
C ILE A 635 1.74 -0.36 -20.16
N GLY A 636 2.26 0.77 -19.69
CA GLY A 636 1.81 1.44 -18.47
C GLY A 636 0.64 2.40 -18.70
N THR A 637 -0.60 1.93 -18.60
CA THR A 637 -1.79 2.79 -18.80
C THR A 637 -2.28 3.49 -17.53
N CYS A 638 -1.86 3.03 -16.35
CA CYS A 638 -2.25 3.53 -15.03
C CYS A 638 -1.61 4.87 -14.59
N ARG A 639 -1.03 5.65 -15.52
CA ARG A 639 -0.37 6.92 -15.21
C ARG A 639 -1.04 8.04 -16.02
N GLN A 640 -1.87 8.82 -15.33
CA GLN A 640 -2.72 9.88 -15.90
C GLN A 640 -3.90 9.39 -16.77
N VAL A 641 -4.59 8.33 -16.35
CA VAL A 641 -5.92 8.03 -16.90
C VAL A 641 -6.90 9.20 -16.68
N PRO A 642 -7.93 9.36 -17.53
CA PRO A 642 -8.22 8.60 -18.77
C PRO A 642 -7.24 8.80 -19.94
N MET A 643 -7.08 7.77 -20.76
CA MET A 643 -6.22 7.76 -21.95
C MET A 643 -6.82 8.48 -23.14
N LEU A 644 -8.14 8.49 -23.24
CA LEU A 644 -8.89 9.20 -24.27
C LEU A 644 -10.02 9.97 -23.58
N LEU A 645 -10.16 11.26 -23.89
CA LEU A 645 -11.20 12.13 -23.33
C LEU A 645 -12.12 12.64 -24.45
N TYR A 646 -12.15 13.94 -24.74
CA TYR A 646 -13.11 14.58 -25.64
C TYR A 646 -12.42 15.52 -26.64
N HIS A 647 -11.33 15.06 -27.27
CA HIS A 647 -10.64 15.86 -28.29
C HIS A 647 -11.62 16.36 -29.38
N PRO A 648 -11.64 17.65 -29.76
CA PRO A 648 -12.64 18.21 -30.69
C PRO A 648 -12.76 17.45 -32.01
N GLU A 649 -11.63 17.07 -32.63
CA GLU A 649 -11.64 16.30 -33.88
C GLU A 649 -12.24 14.90 -33.73
N MET A 650 -11.98 14.24 -32.61
CA MET A 650 -12.53 12.93 -32.29
C MET A 650 -14.04 12.99 -32.06
N VAL A 651 -14.49 14.02 -31.32
CA VAL A 651 -15.91 14.33 -31.10
C VAL A 651 -16.60 14.60 -32.44
N ALA A 652 -16.00 15.43 -33.30
CA ALA A 652 -16.54 15.73 -34.62
C ALA A 652 -16.61 14.49 -35.52
N ALA A 653 -15.61 13.61 -35.46
CA ALA A 653 -15.59 12.35 -36.20
C ALA A 653 -16.73 11.41 -35.77
N TYR A 654 -16.92 11.22 -34.47
CA TYR A 654 -18.03 10.40 -33.97
C TYR A 654 -19.40 10.96 -34.33
N LYS A 655 -19.57 12.29 -34.22
CA LYS A 655 -20.81 12.97 -34.59
C LYS A 655 -21.13 12.83 -36.07
N ARG A 656 -20.13 12.89 -36.95
CA ARG A 656 -20.31 12.62 -38.39
C ARG A 656 -20.69 11.16 -38.65
N LEU A 657 -20.12 10.22 -37.91
CA LEU A 657 -20.36 8.78 -38.09
C LEU A 657 -21.75 8.35 -37.61
N THR A 658 -22.19 8.87 -36.46
CA THR A 658 -23.36 8.35 -35.73
C THR A 658 -24.54 9.32 -35.68
N GLY A 659 -24.32 10.60 -35.97
CA GLY A 659 -25.29 11.68 -35.72
C GLY A 659 -25.41 12.09 -34.25
N VAL A 660 -24.77 11.38 -33.32
CA VAL A 660 -24.84 11.63 -31.88
C VAL A 660 -23.73 12.58 -31.45
N ASP A 661 -24.06 13.56 -30.60
CA ASP A 661 -23.09 14.48 -30.02
C ASP A 661 -22.63 13.96 -28.65
N PRO A 662 -21.39 13.43 -28.52
CA PRO A 662 -20.93 12.79 -27.30
C PRO A 662 -20.75 13.78 -26.14
N LEU A 663 -20.75 15.09 -26.41
CA LEU A 663 -20.73 16.12 -25.36
C LEU A 663 -22.07 16.26 -24.64
N LYS A 664 -23.15 15.73 -25.22
CA LYS A 664 -24.53 15.83 -24.70
C LYS A 664 -25.04 14.57 -24.00
N ILE A 665 -24.24 13.51 -23.96
CA ILE A 665 -24.59 12.24 -23.31
C ILE A 665 -23.62 11.94 -22.17
N ASP A 666 -24.05 11.21 -21.15
CA ASP A 666 -23.23 10.83 -20.00
C ASP A 666 -23.45 9.37 -19.56
N GLY A 667 -22.83 8.96 -18.45
CA GLY A 667 -22.91 7.59 -17.93
C GLY A 667 -24.32 6.99 -17.78
N GLY A 668 -25.35 7.82 -17.62
CA GLY A 668 -26.74 7.36 -17.54
C GLY A 668 -27.41 7.15 -18.90
N ASP A 669 -26.85 7.70 -19.98
CA ASP A 669 -27.40 7.57 -21.33
C ASP A 669 -27.04 6.22 -21.98
N PRO A 670 -28.01 5.51 -22.59
CA PRO A 670 -27.72 4.25 -23.30
C PRO A 670 -26.66 4.38 -24.40
N GLY A 671 -26.60 5.54 -25.07
CA GLY A 671 -25.62 5.81 -26.13
C GLY A 671 -24.20 6.09 -25.63
N TYR A 672 -23.99 6.24 -24.31
CA TYR A 672 -22.67 6.51 -23.75
C TYR A 672 -21.73 5.31 -23.91
N LYS A 673 -22.26 4.09 -23.76
CA LYS A 673 -21.48 2.86 -23.96
C LYS A 673 -20.92 2.79 -25.38
N ASP A 674 -21.71 3.14 -26.38
CA ASP A 674 -21.28 3.14 -27.78
C ASP A 674 -20.15 4.16 -28.01
N TRP A 675 -20.29 5.36 -27.42
CA TRP A 675 -19.24 6.38 -27.47
C TRP A 675 -17.93 5.92 -26.85
N VAL A 676 -17.96 5.41 -25.61
CA VAL A 676 -16.71 5.02 -24.92
C VAL A 676 -16.06 3.80 -25.57
N SER A 677 -16.86 2.88 -26.14
CA SER A 677 -16.34 1.73 -26.90
C SER A 677 -15.66 2.18 -28.19
N TRP A 678 -16.31 3.01 -29.00
CA TRP A 678 -15.71 3.55 -30.23
C TRP A 678 -14.43 4.34 -29.93
N ARG A 679 -14.43 5.12 -28.85
CA ARG A 679 -13.27 5.90 -28.43
C ARG A 679 -12.11 5.02 -27.96
N ALA A 680 -12.37 3.95 -27.21
CA ALA A 680 -11.33 3.05 -26.70
C ALA A 680 -10.57 2.33 -27.83
N ASP A 681 -11.22 2.09 -28.97
CA ASP A 681 -10.61 1.42 -30.13
C ASP A 681 -9.34 2.12 -30.65
N PHE A 682 -9.21 3.44 -30.46
CA PHE A 682 -7.98 4.16 -30.83
C PHE A 682 -6.77 3.76 -29.98
N PHE A 683 -6.94 3.48 -28.69
CA PHE A 683 -5.84 2.93 -27.90
C PHE A 683 -5.62 1.45 -28.23
N THR A 684 -6.69 0.69 -28.46
CA THR A 684 -6.61 -0.69 -28.94
C THR A 684 -5.77 -0.80 -30.22
N GLU A 685 -5.87 0.16 -31.13
CA GLU A 685 -5.06 0.20 -32.35
C GLU A 685 -3.55 0.26 -32.08
N VAL A 686 -3.11 0.91 -30.99
CA VAL A 686 -1.70 0.89 -30.56
C VAL A 686 -1.24 -0.54 -30.31
N LEU A 687 -2.07 -1.33 -29.62
CA LEU A 687 -1.75 -2.73 -29.30
C LEU A 687 -1.78 -3.62 -30.55
N ARG A 688 -2.71 -3.37 -31.49
CA ARG A 688 -2.74 -4.04 -32.80
C ARG A 688 -1.48 -3.75 -33.61
N GLU A 689 -1.10 -2.48 -33.70
CA GLU A 689 0.13 -2.04 -34.37
C GLU A 689 1.36 -2.68 -33.74
N LEU A 690 1.43 -2.71 -32.41
CA LEU A 690 2.51 -3.34 -31.65
C LEU A 690 2.59 -4.84 -31.94
N LYS A 691 1.52 -5.62 -31.74
CA LYS A 691 1.50 -7.06 -32.03
C LYS A 691 1.88 -7.36 -33.48
N LYS A 692 1.33 -6.61 -34.44
CA LYS A 692 1.65 -6.76 -35.87
C LYS A 692 3.11 -6.45 -36.16
N GLY A 693 3.67 -5.41 -35.53
CA GLY A 693 5.08 -5.03 -35.69
C GLY A 693 6.04 -6.03 -35.06
N LEU A 694 5.70 -6.57 -33.89
CA LEU A 694 6.47 -7.62 -33.21
C LEU A 694 6.44 -8.93 -34.00
N ALA A 695 5.28 -9.36 -34.52
CA ALA A 695 5.16 -10.59 -35.31
C ALA A 695 6.02 -10.59 -36.59
N LYS A 696 6.27 -9.41 -37.18
CA LYS A 696 7.15 -9.28 -38.37
C LYS A 696 8.62 -9.48 -38.03
N LYS A 697 9.02 -9.21 -36.79
CA LYS A 697 10.37 -9.45 -36.32
C LYS A 697 10.42 -10.91 -35.88
N LYS A 698 10.91 -11.79 -36.76
CA LYS A 698 11.39 -13.10 -36.30
C LYS A 698 12.43 -12.83 -35.22
N SER A 699 12.06 -13.06 -33.98
CA SER A 699 13.00 -13.03 -32.87
C SER A 699 14.10 -14.06 -33.17
N SER A 700 15.35 -13.73 -32.89
CA SER A 700 16.43 -14.73 -32.86
C SER A 700 16.31 -15.68 -31.65
N ARG A 701 15.25 -15.52 -30.85
CA ARG A 701 14.96 -16.30 -29.65
C ARG A 701 13.96 -17.41 -29.97
N ASP A 702 14.05 -18.49 -29.20
CA ASP A 702 13.08 -19.59 -29.19
C ASP A 702 11.78 -19.25 -28.41
N LYS A 703 11.68 -18.03 -27.85
CA LYS A 703 10.53 -17.57 -27.07
C LYS A 703 9.95 -16.27 -27.63
N ASP A 704 8.61 -16.20 -27.65
CA ASP A 704 7.87 -14.99 -27.98
C ASP A 704 8.00 -13.94 -26.87
N LEU A 705 7.98 -12.66 -27.26
CA LEU A 705 7.97 -11.53 -26.33
C LEU A 705 6.58 -11.41 -25.69
N ILE A 706 6.55 -11.41 -24.36
CA ILE A 706 5.32 -11.18 -23.59
C ILE A 706 4.91 -9.71 -23.75
N VAL A 707 3.66 -9.45 -24.11
CA VAL A 707 3.04 -8.12 -24.08
C VAL A 707 2.14 -8.02 -22.87
N ALA A 708 2.60 -7.30 -21.84
CA ALA A 708 1.85 -7.07 -20.61
C ALA A 708 1.27 -5.64 -20.58
N VAL A 709 0.13 -5.45 -19.91
CA VAL A 709 -0.48 -4.12 -19.72
C VAL A 709 -0.79 -3.88 -18.25
N ARG A 710 -0.35 -2.72 -17.72
CA ARG A 710 -0.78 -2.24 -16.40
C ARG A 710 -2.06 -1.43 -16.51
N VAL A 711 -3.12 -1.82 -15.82
CA VAL A 711 -4.44 -1.17 -15.85
C VAL A 711 -4.96 -0.89 -14.43
N PRO A 712 -5.71 0.21 -14.20
CA PRO A 712 -6.39 0.41 -12.92
C PRO A 712 -7.38 -0.73 -12.65
N SER A 713 -7.45 -1.22 -11.41
CA SER A 713 -8.37 -2.28 -10.99
C SER A 713 -9.76 -1.77 -10.61
N SER A 714 -10.13 -0.56 -11.04
CA SER A 714 -11.37 0.13 -10.66
C SER A 714 -12.64 -0.39 -11.37
N GLY A 715 -12.54 -1.50 -12.11
CA GLY A 715 -13.63 -2.18 -12.81
C GLY A 715 -13.56 -2.06 -14.34
N VAL A 716 -13.92 -3.13 -15.05
CA VAL A 716 -13.79 -3.24 -16.52
C VAL A 716 -14.59 -2.16 -17.27
N ASP A 717 -15.81 -1.84 -16.85
CA ASP A 717 -16.61 -0.79 -17.47
C ASP A 717 -15.99 0.61 -17.27
N TRP A 718 -15.35 0.83 -16.13
CA TRP A 718 -14.63 2.07 -15.84
C TRP A 718 -13.36 2.18 -16.67
N ASN A 719 -12.63 1.08 -16.83
CA ASN A 719 -11.50 1.01 -17.74
C ASN A 719 -11.94 1.34 -19.19
N LEU A 720 -13.06 0.82 -19.65
CA LEU A 720 -13.62 1.19 -20.96
C LEU A 720 -13.92 2.70 -21.05
N ALA A 721 -14.54 3.26 -20.01
CA ALA A 721 -14.76 4.71 -19.90
C ALA A 721 -13.47 5.53 -19.75
N GLN A 722 -12.33 4.90 -19.48
CA GLN A 722 -11.00 5.52 -19.51
C GLN A 722 -10.31 5.40 -20.88
N GLY A 723 -10.92 4.68 -21.83
CA GLY A 723 -10.34 4.37 -23.13
C GLY A 723 -9.54 3.06 -23.16
N LEU A 724 -9.80 2.15 -22.22
CA LEU A 724 -9.11 0.87 -22.07
C LEU A 724 -10.09 -0.30 -22.29
N ASP A 725 -10.24 -0.78 -23.53
CA ASP A 725 -11.14 -1.92 -23.83
C ASP A 725 -10.45 -3.27 -23.59
N ILE A 726 -10.29 -3.62 -22.31
CA ILE A 726 -9.65 -4.87 -21.88
C ILE A 726 -10.34 -6.08 -22.51
N GLY A 727 -11.67 -6.09 -22.57
CA GLY A 727 -12.43 -7.20 -23.15
C GLY A 727 -12.07 -7.43 -24.62
N GLN A 728 -11.92 -6.37 -25.39
CA GLN A 728 -11.48 -6.44 -26.79
C GLN A 728 -10.02 -6.88 -26.92
N TRP A 729 -9.12 -6.35 -26.08
CA TRP A 729 -7.70 -6.68 -26.14
C TRP A 729 -7.45 -8.18 -25.95
N LEU A 730 -8.10 -8.76 -24.94
CA LEU A 730 -7.95 -10.18 -24.62
C LEU A 730 -8.60 -11.05 -25.71
N LYS A 731 -9.78 -10.65 -26.21
CA LYS A 731 -10.46 -11.35 -27.30
C LYS A 731 -9.63 -11.38 -28.59
N GLU A 732 -8.91 -10.31 -28.90
CA GLU A 732 -8.07 -10.19 -30.08
C GLU A 732 -6.65 -10.77 -29.87
N GLY A 733 -6.33 -11.26 -28.65
CA GLY A 733 -5.00 -11.79 -28.32
C GLY A 733 -3.90 -10.72 -28.36
N LEU A 734 -4.25 -9.46 -28.03
CA LEU A 734 -3.31 -8.33 -28.08
C LEU A 734 -2.41 -8.24 -26.84
N VAL A 735 -2.82 -8.90 -25.76
CA VAL A 735 -2.19 -8.83 -24.44
C VAL A 735 -2.05 -10.25 -23.91
N ASP A 736 -0.87 -10.57 -23.41
CA ASP A 736 -0.51 -11.88 -22.86
C ASP A 736 -0.55 -11.87 -21.31
N ARG A 737 -0.56 -10.68 -20.70
CA ARG A 737 -0.66 -10.49 -19.24
C ARG A 737 -1.34 -9.17 -18.86
N LEU A 738 -2.24 -9.22 -17.90
CA LEU A 738 -2.75 -8.05 -17.18
C LEU A 738 -2.03 -7.89 -15.84
N GLN A 739 -1.63 -6.66 -15.52
CA GLN A 739 -1.18 -6.28 -14.20
C GLN A 739 -2.12 -5.20 -13.65
N LEU A 740 -2.83 -5.54 -12.58
CA LEU A 740 -3.88 -4.70 -12.01
C LEU A 740 -3.28 -3.74 -10.99
N VAL A 741 -3.65 -2.48 -11.05
CA VAL A 741 -3.13 -1.43 -10.15
C VAL A 741 -4.27 -0.91 -9.26
N PRO A 742 -4.13 -0.94 -7.92
CA PRO A 742 -5.10 -0.35 -7.01
C PRO A 742 -5.01 1.19 -6.99
N LEU A 743 -5.32 1.81 -8.12
CA LEU A 743 -5.29 3.26 -8.32
C LEU A 743 -6.71 3.82 -8.18
N GLU A 744 -6.93 4.66 -7.16
CA GLU A 744 -8.17 5.43 -7.02
C GLU A 744 -8.00 6.79 -7.71
N GLU A 745 -8.59 7.01 -8.88
CA GLU A 745 -8.45 8.30 -9.60
C GLU A 745 -9.70 9.20 -9.53
N ARG A 746 -10.71 8.80 -8.77
CA ARG A 746 -12.07 9.33 -8.87
C ARG A 746 -12.56 9.99 -7.59
N GLY A 747 -11.64 10.33 -6.70
CA GLY A 747 -11.92 11.24 -5.61
C GLY A 747 -12.68 10.66 -4.44
N GLY A 748 -12.72 9.33 -4.35
CA GLY A 748 -13.40 8.61 -3.28
C GLY A 748 -14.93 8.76 -3.29
N GLU A 749 -15.56 9.17 -4.41
CA GLU A 749 -17.02 9.14 -4.54
C GLU A 749 -17.49 7.74 -4.96
N GLY A 750 -18.60 7.24 -4.41
CA GLY A 750 -19.19 5.93 -4.74
C GLY A 750 -18.52 4.72 -4.06
N ALA A 751 -19.31 3.69 -3.75
CA ALA A 751 -18.82 2.39 -3.31
C ALA A 751 -18.05 1.75 -4.47
N ARG A 752 -16.71 1.91 -4.50
CA ARG A 752 -15.90 1.53 -5.65
C ARG A 752 -14.94 0.42 -5.31
N SER A 753 -15.14 -0.63 -6.07
CA SER A 753 -14.54 -1.91 -5.89
C SER A 753 -13.25 -1.99 -6.71
N HIS A 754 -12.19 -2.41 -6.05
CA HIS A 754 -10.95 -2.92 -6.63
C HIS A 754 -11.00 -4.46 -6.76
N ASN A 755 -12.20 -5.06 -6.80
CA ASN A 755 -12.39 -6.49 -6.97
C ASN A 755 -11.75 -6.97 -8.30
N VAL A 756 -10.85 -7.93 -8.18
CA VAL A 756 -10.10 -8.50 -9.32
C VAL A 756 -10.85 -9.61 -10.06
N GLU A 757 -11.90 -10.19 -9.49
CA GLU A 757 -12.65 -11.31 -10.06
C GLU A 757 -13.16 -11.08 -11.49
N PRO A 758 -13.69 -9.89 -11.86
CA PRO A 758 -14.08 -9.64 -13.24
C PRO A 758 -12.92 -9.78 -14.23
N TYR A 759 -11.70 -9.42 -13.82
CA TYR A 759 -10.49 -9.57 -14.62
C TYR A 759 -10.03 -11.02 -14.68
N LEU A 760 -10.12 -11.76 -13.58
CA LEU A 760 -9.79 -13.19 -13.53
C LEU A 760 -10.71 -14.03 -14.42
N LEU A 761 -12.01 -13.71 -14.45
CA LEU A 761 -12.97 -14.34 -15.35
C LEU A 761 -12.61 -14.09 -16.82
N LEU A 762 -12.16 -12.87 -17.15
CA LEU A 762 -11.69 -12.54 -18.49
C LEU A 762 -10.36 -13.23 -18.83
N GLY A 763 -9.40 -13.23 -17.90
CA GLY A 763 -8.11 -13.90 -18.04
C GLY A 763 -8.27 -15.39 -18.31
N THR A 764 -9.06 -16.08 -17.49
CA THR A 764 -9.41 -17.51 -17.68
C THR A 764 -10.06 -17.76 -19.04
N ARG A 765 -10.97 -16.89 -19.46
CA ARG A 765 -11.69 -17.05 -20.73
C ARG A 765 -10.79 -16.95 -21.96
N TYR A 766 -9.73 -16.15 -21.88
CA TYR A 766 -8.87 -15.84 -23.02
C TYR A 766 -7.42 -16.33 -22.85
N ASP A 767 -7.16 -17.16 -21.83
CA ASP A 767 -5.83 -17.69 -21.50
C ASP A 767 -4.78 -16.59 -21.28
N VAL A 768 -5.14 -15.59 -20.48
CA VAL A 768 -4.29 -14.45 -20.14
C VAL A 768 -4.05 -14.40 -18.64
N SER A 769 -2.78 -14.33 -18.25
CA SER A 769 -2.38 -14.22 -16.86
C SER A 769 -2.78 -12.86 -16.25
N VAL A 770 -3.27 -12.87 -15.01
CA VAL A 770 -3.74 -11.69 -14.29
C VAL A 770 -3.00 -11.56 -12.97
N PHE A 771 -2.31 -10.44 -12.81
CA PHE A 771 -1.54 -10.12 -11.61
C PHE A 771 -2.30 -9.09 -10.76
N GLY A 772 -2.45 -9.36 -9.47
CA GLY A 772 -3.02 -8.41 -8.51
C GLY A 772 -1.97 -7.38 -8.08
N GLY A 773 -2.38 -6.15 -7.75
CA GLY A 773 -1.44 -5.09 -7.40
C GLY A 773 -1.42 -4.69 -5.93
N VAL A 774 -0.21 -4.40 -5.46
CA VAL A 774 0.10 -3.77 -4.17
C VAL A 774 0.96 -2.53 -4.42
N GLY A 775 0.45 -1.35 -4.08
CA GLY A 775 1.14 -0.07 -4.22
C GLY A 775 2.05 0.28 -3.05
N SER A 776 3.03 1.17 -3.25
CA SER A 776 4.10 1.53 -2.29
C SER A 776 3.67 2.24 -1.00
N THR A 777 2.39 2.59 -0.84
CA THR A 777 1.89 3.29 0.36
C THR A 777 2.15 2.53 1.66
N TRP A 778 2.32 1.21 1.60
CA TRP A 778 2.67 0.36 2.74
C TRP A 778 4.01 0.73 3.40
N SER A 779 4.90 1.41 2.68
CA SER A 779 6.21 1.82 3.18
C SER A 779 6.32 3.33 3.43
N THR A 780 5.25 4.09 3.24
CA THR A 780 5.29 5.55 3.46
C THR A 780 5.54 5.85 4.92
N GLY A 781 6.11 7.02 5.20
CA GLY A 781 6.55 7.43 6.53
C GLY A 781 5.42 7.77 7.53
N HIS A 782 4.42 6.92 7.57
CA HIS A 782 3.20 7.04 8.37
C HIS A 782 2.97 5.79 9.23
N GLY A 783 4.02 5.01 9.44
CA GLY A 783 3.95 3.66 9.99
C GLY A 783 3.82 2.67 8.83
N PRO A 784 4.44 1.49 8.92
CA PRO A 784 4.34 0.50 7.87
C PRO A 784 2.90 0.00 7.78
N GLY A 785 2.19 0.36 6.72
CA GLY A 785 0.99 -0.38 6.30
C GLY A 785 1.32 -1.76 5.74
N ILE A 786 2.32 -2.43 6.34
CA ILE A 786 2.70 -3.82 6.07
C ILE A 786 1.48 -4.70 6.32
N VAL A 787 0.79 -4.54 7.45
CA VAL A 787 -0.36 -5.38 7.81
C VAL A 787 -1.49 -5.29 6.77
N PRO A 788 -2.06 -4.10 6.45
CA PRO A 788 -3.09 -4.00 5.41
C PRO A 788 -2.58 -4.42 4.02
N ALA A 789 -1.31 -4.17 3.67
CA ALA A 789 -0.77 -4.61 2.38
C ALA A 789 -0.58 -6.13 2.29
N LEU A 790 -0.16 -6.80 3.37
CA LEU A 790 -0.08 -8.25 3.43
C LEU A 790 -1.48 -8.86 3.37
N ARG A 791 -2.45 -8.32 4.10
CA ARG A 791 -3.85 -8.77 4.02
C ARG A 791 -4.44 -8.57 2.63
N ARG A 792 -4.13 -7.45 1.96
CA ARG A 792 -4.47 -7.25 0.55
C ARG A 792 -3.86 -8.33 -0.34
N ALA A 793 -2.57 -8.61 -0.21
CA ALA A 793 -1.90 -9.64 -1.00
C ALA A 793 -2.53 -11.03 -0.76
N ILE A 794 -2.82 -11.38 0.49
CA ILE A 794 -3.55 -12.61 0.86
C ILE A 794 -4.91 -12.66 0.15
N GLY A 795 -5.71 -11.59 0.24
CA GLY A 795 -7.02 -11.53 -0.40
C GLY A 795 -6.96 -11.61 -1.94
N LEU A 796 -5.89 -11.10 -2.55
CA LEU A 796 -5.64 -11.24 -3.99
C LEU A 796 -5.25 -12.68 -4.36
N ILE A 797 -4.37 -13.32 -3.58
CA ILE A 797 -3.98 -14.72 -3.79
C ILE A 797 -5.18 -15.65 -3.61
N ASP A 798 -6.01 -15.41 -2.59
CA ASP A 798 -7.24 -16.16 -2.34
C ASP A 798 -8.24 -16.06 -3.49
N ALA A 799 -8.27 -14.94 -4.20
CA ALA A 799 -9.08 -14.78 -5.41
C ALA A 799 -8.54 -15.57 -6.61
N GLY A 800 -7.28 -16.00 -6.59
CA GLY A 800 -6.66 -16.80 -7.65
C GLY A 800 -5.89 -16.00 -8.69
N VAL A 801 -5.26 -14.87 -8.32
CA VAL A 801 -4.32 -14.16 -9.20
C VAL A 801 -3.09 -15.03 -9.52
N ASP A 802 -2.58 -14.93 -10.75
CA ASP A 802 -1.39 -15.67 -11.20
C ASP A 802 -0.07 -15.10 -10.64
N GLY A 803 -0.13 -13.88 -10.11
CA GLY A 803 1.01 -13.19 -9.57
C GLY A 803 0.64 -11.89 -8.85
N ILE A 804 1.62 -11.29 -8.18
CA ILE A 804 1.49 -9.98 -7.52
C ILE A 804 2.47 -9.00 -8.17
N GLU A 805 1.97 -7.85 -8.62
CA GLU A 805 2.80 -6.70 -8.94
C GLU A 805 2.99 -5.78 -7.73
N ILE A 806 4.19 -5.26 -7.55
CA ILE A 806 4.54 -4.33 -6.46
C ILE A 806 5.06 -3.05 -7.08
N TYR A 807 4.34 -1.94 -6.88
CA TYR A 807 4.76 -0.65 -7.43
C TYR A 807 5.88 0.01 -6.60
N GLU A 808 6.83 0.68 -7.27
CA GLU A 808 8.03 1.31 -6.66
C GLU A 808 8.85 0.31 -5.81
N SER A 809 8.86 -0.96 -6.23
CA SER A 809 9.54 -2.06 -5.56
C SER A 809 11.04 -1.82 -5.38
N ASN A 810 11.67 -0.97 -6.20
CA ASN A 810 13.07 -0.57 -6.04
C ASN A 810 13.36 0.07 -4.69
N ASP A 811 12.51 0.99 -4.24
CA ASP A 811 12.74 1.73 -3.00
C ASP A 811 12.56 0.82 -1.78
N HIS A 812 11.77 -0.24 -1.93
CA HIS A 812 11.53 -1.24 -0.90
C HIS A 812 12.59 -2.33 -0.89
N ALA A 813 13.02 -2.82 -2.05
CA ALA A 813 14.01 -3.90 -2.17
C ALA A 813 15.39 -3.49 -1.65
N VAL A 814 15.73 -2.20 -1.75
CA VAL A 814 16.95 -1.63 -1.16
C VAL A 814 16.72 -1.08 0.26
N SER A 815 15.47 -1.09 0.77
CA SER A 815 15.15 -0.67 2.13
C SER A 815 15.46 -1.79 3.13
N GLN A 816 16.19 -1.49 4.19
CA GLN A 816 16.92 -2.52 4.92
C GLN A 816 16.03 -3.53 5.64
N HIS A 817 15.08 -3.08 6.46
CA HIS A 817 14.18 -3.94 7.22
C HIS A 817 12.93 -4.32 6.40
N LEU A 818 12.47 -3.40 5.54
CA LEU A 818 11.22 -3.54 4.79
C LEU A 818 11.36 -4.47 3.58
N ARG A 819 12.54 -4.58 2.96
CA ARG A 819 12.74 -5.49 1.81
C ARG A 819 12.36 -6.92 2.12
N TRP A 820 12.58 -7.34 3.36
CA TRP A 820 12.30 -8.69 3.82
C TRP A 820 10.81 -9.01 3.89
N VAL A 821 9.93 -8.00 3.82
CA VAL A 821 8.48 -8.21 3.71
C VAL A 821 8.10 -8.66 2.29
N MET A 822 8.85 -8.26 1.26
CA MET A 822 8.41 -8.40 -0.14
C MET A 822 8.11 -9.85 -0.55
N PRO A 823 8.90 -10.87 -0.17
CA PRO A 823 8.59 -12.26 -0.52
C PRO A 823 7.28 -12.76 0.09
N LEU A 824 6.85 -12.19 1.22
CA LEU A 824 5.57 -12.56 1.87
C LEU A 824 4.37 -12.19 1.00
N PHE A 825 4.46 -11.16 0.15
CA PHE A 825 3.36 -10.80 -0.75
C PHE A 825 3.04 -11.91 -1.77
N GLY A 826 3.98 -12.80 -2.07
CA GLY A 826 3.79 -13.96 -2.94
C GLY A 826 3.66 -15.28 -2.18
N ASN A 827 3.67 -15.25 -0.85
CA ASN A 827 3.65 -16.45 -0.01
C ASN A 827 2.54 -16.34 1.04
N ARG A 828 1.33 -16.75 0.64
CA ARG A 828 0.13 -16.66 1.47
C ARG A 828 0.29 -17.36 2.82
N GLU A 829 0.79 -18.59 2.83
CA GLU A 829 0.92 -19.39 4.06
C GLU A 829 1.85 -18.71 5.06
N GLU A 830 3.02 -18.24 4.59
CA GLU A 830 3.99 -17.56 5.43
C GLU A 830 3.48 -16.19 5.89
N ALA A 831 2.78 -15.44 5.02
CA ALA A 831 2.18 -14.15 5.39
C ALA A 831 1.11 -14.31 6.48
N VAL A 832 0.20 -15.29 6.35
CA VAL A 832 -0.82 -15.58 7.37
C VAL A 832 -0.15 -16.02 8.68
N SER A 833 0.81 -16.94 8.61
CA SER A 833 1.56 -17.39 9.78
C SER A 833 2.29 -16.24 10.48
N PHE A 834 2.91 -15.35 9.72
CA PHE A 834 3.62 -14.20 10.27
C PHE A 834 2.68 -13.21 10.97
N LEU A 835 1.54 -12.88 10.36
CA LEU A 835 0.54 -12.00 10.97
C LEU A 835 -0.02 -12.61 12.26
N GLN A 836 -0.34 -13.90 12.27
CA GLN A 836 -0.93 -14.59 13.42
C GLN A 836 0.03 -14.82 14.59
N ASN A 837 1.31 -15.06 14.30
CA ASN A 837 2.26 -15.51 15.33
C ASN A 837 3.21 -14.42 15.80
N SER A 838 3.22 -13.24 15.18
CA SER A 838 4.12 -12.13 15.52
C SER A 838 3.38 -10.96 16.16
N ASN A 839 4.14 -10.03 16.74
CA ASN A 839 3.58 -8.80 17.31
C ASN A 839 3.26 -7.73 16.25
N ILE A 840 3.37 -8.02 14.95
CA ILE A 840 3.26 -7.01 13.89
C ILE A 840 1.87 -6.37 13.84
N GLU A 841 0.80 -7.13 14.00
CA GLU A 841 -0.58 -6.60 14.03
C GLU A 841 -0.86 -5.81 15.30
N ALA A 842 -0.28 -6.22 16.43
CA ALA A 842 -0.40 -5.49 17.68
C ALA A 842 0.35 -4.14 17.65
N VAL A 843 1.46 -4.06 16.92
CA VAL A 843 2.23 -2.81 16.73
C VAL A 843 1.59 -1.91 15.67
N TYR A 844 1.06 -2.49 14.60
CA TYR A 844 0.46 -1.78 13.46
C TYR A 844 -0.98 -2.24 13.21
N PRO A 845 -1.90 -2.03 14.18
CA PRO A 845 -3.29 -2.43 14.00
C PRO A 845 -3.92 -1.65 12.84
N ILE A 846 -4.81 -2.30 12.11
CA ILE A 846 -5.53 -1.65 11.02
C ILE A 846 -6.58 -0.72 11.60
N SER A 847 -6.63 0.49 11.03
CA SER A 847 -7.57 1.55 11.35
C SER A 847 -8.20 2.09 10.07
N ALA A 848 -9.23 2.94 10.19
CA ALA A 848 -9.84 3.58 9.03
C ALA A 848 -8.82 4.35 8.17
N SER A 849 -7.86 5.03 8.80
CA SER A 849 -6.78 5.75 8.09
C SER A 849 -5.74 4.86 7.41
N THR A 850 -5.59 3.61 7.85
CA THR A 850 -4.52 2.72 7.36
C THR A 850 -5.03 1.55 6.53
N ALA A 851 -6.33 1.24 6.56
CA ALA A 851 -6.94 0.11 5.86
C ALA A 851 -6.70 0.10 4.34
N MET A 852 -6.42 1.26 3.74
CA MET A 852 -6.14 1.41 2.31
C MET A 852 -4.65 1.46 1.97
N PHE A 853 -3.75 1.21 2.92
CA PHE A 853 -2.34 1.07 2.59
C PHE A 853 -2.14 -0.20 1.75
N GLY A 854 -1.20 -0.15 0.81
CA GLY A 854 -1.11 -1.10 -0.29
C GLY A 854 -1.88 -0.67 -1.54
N TYR A 855 -2.53 0.50 -1.52
CA TYR A 855 -3.00 1.18 -2.73
C TYR A 855 -1.89 2.00 -3.38
N ASP A 856 -2.07 2.36 -4.65
CA ASP A 856 -1.11 3.18 -5.40
C ASP A 856 -0.99 4.58 -4.78
N ASN A 857 0.24 5.08 -4.63
CA ASN A 857 0.54 6.39 -4.02
C ASN A 857 0.02 7.58 -4.84
N HIS A 858 -0.36 7.38 -6.09
CA HIS A 858 -1.02 8.37 -6.93
C HIS A 858 -2.55 8.37 -6.82
N SER A 859 -3.10 7.56 -5.91
CA SER A 859 -4.52 7.58 -5.59
C SER A 859 -4.96 8.97 -5.11
N ARG A 860 -6.01 9.48 -5.73
CA ARG A 860 -6.66 10.76 -5.47
C ARG A 860 -7.83 10.54 -4.51
N TRP A 861 -7.52 10.59 -3.23
CA TRP A 861 -8.51 10.59 -2.15
C TRP A 861 -9.03 12.02 -1.89
N SER A 862 -9.65 12.64 -2.90
CA SER A 862 -10.14 14.01 -2.82
C SER A 862 -11.31 14.25 -3.75
N THR A 863 -12.27 15.09 -3.38
CA THR A 863 -13.50 15.40 -4.15
C THR A 863 -13.31 15.95 -5.58
N SER A 864 -12.08 16.11 -6.06
CA SER A 864 -11.68 16.58 -7.41
C SER A 864 -11.27 15.46 -8.38
N GLY A 865 -11.70 14.23 -8.12
CA GLY A 865 -11.43 13.08 -8.99
C GLY A 865 -12.09 13.16 -10.36
N TRP A 866 -11.70 12.26 -11.27
CA TRP A 866 -12.36 12.12 -12.57
C TRP A 866 -13.68 11.33 -12.46
N ASP A 867 -14.71 11.75 -13.21
CA ASP A 867 -15.97 11.04 -13.34
C ASP A 867 -16.46 10.93 -14.80
N ILE A 868 -17.46 10.07 -15.01
CA ILE A 868 -18.10 9.86 -16.33
C ILE A 868 -19.30 10.78 -16.57
N TYR A 869 -19.78 11.47 -15.54
CA TYR A 869 -20.99 12.30 -15.60
C TYR A 869 -20.69 13.74 -16.07
N GLY A 870 -19.41 14.14 -16.06
CA GLY A 870 -18.94 15.46 -16.45
C GLY A 870 -19.26 16.55 -15.42
N MET A 871 -18.80 17.79 -15.65
CA MET A 871 -18.92 18.90 -14.69
C MET A 871 -20.36 19.32 -14.32
N LYS A 872 -21.38 18.82 -15.03
CA LYS A 872 -22.80 19.09 -14.76
C LYS A 872 -23.57 17.90 -14.20
N GLY A 873 -22.93 16.73 -14.07
CA GLY A 873 -23.55 15.59 -13.40
C GLY A 873 -23.76 15.97 -11.94
N SER A 874 -25.02 16.17 -11.53
CA SER A 874 -25.35 16.17 -10.11
C SER A 874 -24.77 14.89 -9.51
N LYS A 875 -23.89 15.02 -8.52
CA LYS A 875 -23.41 13.89 -7.72
C LYS A 875 -24.65 13.11 -7.29
N LEU A 876 -24.84 11.92 -7.88
CA LEU A 876 -25.92 11.01 -7.55
C LEU A 876 -25.72 10.46 -6.14
#